data_AF-A0A8S3T3T7-F1
#
_entry.id   AF-A0A8S3T3T7-F1
#
_cell.length_a   1.000
_cell.length_b   1.000
_cell.length_c   1.000
_cell.angle_alpha   90.00
_cell.angle_beta   90.00
_cell.angle_gamma   90.00
#
_symmetry.space_group_name_H-M   'P 1'
#
loop_
_entity.id
_entity.type
_entity.pdbx_description
1 polymer ?
#
loop_
_entity_poly.entity_id
_entity_poly.type
_entity_poly.pdbx_seq_one_letter_code
_entity_poly.pdbx_strand_id
1 'polypeptide(L)'
;MESSQLLRQLKELTLLDLDKAVLQESEYIRDVIKITSENRPLQEHLNILTSLVSSNKTALSENTCTVILQQICIPLLKSIHLSYDSRKENVAELGQTNKLITSCITTENEVSFKPLIDLCLQSLKNHVKVKSCTLDSQTLEGVLDLQVCLDVLLNLTQRKDHATGNIYMMKSCKDTIKDIFDNLLCILSDFQNQTALSLSLRCASNIIKNEDRKDYLHTFWQLIIKMWKTNKEADILNIYLCGLSNFFFPIDNSCNINIRNEQVFWEIVQKGLNSENPLSRKQSVYLIKRNIDICEKLKLDVNSNFNGHDVPLFWWSTDKEKNLVKVWEDLVMLLETMEDRQIHVIKPLLPRLQTMIKAASSETEKPVLHTSWLCTIFRRGIAHESIALVKWMTEQVLYLDLDTCPIIEQGEHKYFASEFLHSIQDQRLYPRPKKSARGTIPICGAGLIHLFQSCWKALKTDEKRGQFYGSILETLSTSNWGPVPLMFICQAISCVPQSQILNKQALLFIRKILTTQVTNSGVFLRGAAQSFFVRTLLSLTNLSVVPPKDFAAALSIFESEDGLARGTTLWTECVNWLKVICKEQNNEEWSPTSLNQYLMTATNSLLQVSQESDFSLNETEVTSFSRLLILAVDSGVLPYTVEPGIQEPCLIEIVNTVTGVILSIPNHPYMSHHKAEKAVEVLVSLLKESGQLEEDRFCQLIRKSISDCLDSFLLFTSQMLLEKWTQISSVQSIELFVNGLTQFLQITCHTQQFDQPILKLVNSCIQILADPSLGGKVEMDTQIKKLASMGILSSVTSSLTDRQQSIQRRFFHLFMTLTAQLRLTNLLLI
;
A
#
# COMPACT_ATOMS: atom_id res chain seq x y z
N MET A 1 -14.71 -45.65 8.23
CA MET A 1 -15.17 -47.04 8.31
C MET A 1 -14.58 -47.89 7.17
N GLU A 2 -14.43 -47.36 5.96
CA GLU A 2 -13.76 -48.08 4.85
C GLU A 2 -12.27 -48.35 5.10
N SER A 3 -11.53 -47.41 5.72
CA SER A 3 -10.11 -47.61 6.09
C SER A 3 -9.88 -48.74 7.10
N SER A 4 -10.76 -48.91 8.09
CA SER A 4 -10.66 -50.01 9.07
C SER A 4 -11.00 -51.39 8.48
N GLN A 5 -11.78 -51.42 7.40
CA GLN A 5 -12.17 -52.64 6.70
C GLN A 5 -11.08 -53.06 5.71
N LEU A 6 -10.45 -52.09 5.04
CA LEU A 6 -9.26 -52.30 4.21
C LEU A 6 -8.05 -52.75 5.03
N LEU A 7 -7.86 -52.20 6.24
CA LEU A 7 -6.79 -52.61 7.16
C LEU A 7 -7.01 -54.04 7.71
N ARG A 8 -8.26 -54.47 7.88
CA ARG A 8 -8.62 -55.86 8.23
C ARG A 8 -8.39 -56.81 7.06
N GLN A 9 -8.80 -56.43 5.84
CA GLN A 9 -8.55 -57.21 4.64
C GLN A 9 -7.06 -57.30 4.29
N LEU A 10 -6.28 -56.24 4.51
CA LEU A 10 -4.82 -56.26 4.38
C LEU A 10 -4.14 -57.12 5.45
N LYS A 11 -4.64 -57.13 6.69
CA LYS A 11 -4.20 -58.08 7.74
C LYS A 11 -4.48 -59.53 7.35
N GLU A 12 -5.63 -59.82 6.75
CA GLU A 12 -5.98 -61.16 6.29
C GLU A 12 -5.20 -61.57 5.01
N LEU A 13 -4.97 -60.64 4.07
CA LEU A 13 -4.17 -60.86 2.86
C LEU A 13 -2.67 -61.02 3.13
N THR A 14 -2.08 -60.20 4.01
CA THR A 14 -0.67 -60.34 4.43
C THR A 14 -0.40 -61.66 5.14
N LEU A 15 -1.39 -62.21 5.86
CA LEU A 15 -1.31 -63.53 6.49
C LEU A 15 -1.44 -64.68 5.47
N LEU A 16 -2.33 -64.57 4.48
CA LEU A 16 -2.59 -65.65 3.51
C LEU A 16 -1.56 -65.74 2.35
N ASP A 17 -1.04 -64.60 1.88
CA ASP A 17 -0.14 -64.57 0.70
C ASP A 17 1.35 -64.80 1.07
N LEU A 18 1.77 -64.46 2.31
CA LEU A 18 3.08 -64.87 2.82
C LEU A 18 3.20 -66.39 2.89
N ASP A 19 2.10 -67.05 3.25
CA ASP A 19 1.99 -68.51 3.30
C ASP A 19 2.23 -69.16 1.93
N LYS A 20 2.09 -68.40 0.82
CA LYS A 20 2.34 -68.88 -0.54
C LYS A 20 3.67 -68.46 -1.15
N ALA A 21 4.21 -67.29 -0.82
CA ALA A 21 5.49 -66.82 -1.37
C ALA A 21 6.72 -67.32 -0.59
N VAL A 22 6.56 -67.63 0.70
CA VAL A 22 7.60 -68.23 1.56
C VAL A 22 7.60 -69.77 1.45
N LEU A 23 6.84 -70.34 0.50
CA LEU A 23 6.68 -71.79 0.33
C LEU A 23 7.96 -72.54 -0.04
N GLN A 24 9.07 -71.87 -0.33
CA GLN A 24 10.29 -72.56 -0.72
C GLN A 24 11.54 -72.39 0.15
N GLU A 25 11.58 -71.57 1.20
CA GLU A 25 12.71 -71.67 2.14
C GLU A 25 12.39 -71.03 3.50
N SER A 26 12.52 -71.85 4.57
CA SER A 26 12.29 -71.57 6.01
C SER A 26 10.90 -71.92 6.58
N GLU A 27 10.77 -73.17 7.07
CA GLU A 27 9.68 -73.61 7.99
C GLU A 27 9.57 -72.74 9.25
N TYR A 28 10.65 -72.09 9.66
CA TYR A 28 10.72 -71.28 10.87
C TYR A 28 9.93 -69.95 10.76
N ILE A 29 9.91 -69.32 9.57
CA ILE A 29 9.10 -68.11 9.34
C ILE A 29 7.61 -68.46 9.33
N ARG A 30 7.25 -69.65 8.81
CA ARG A 30 5.89 -70.18 8.79
C ARG A 30 5.34 -70.38 10.22
N ASP A 31 6.14 -70.96 11.11
CA ASP A 31 5.75 -71.19 12.50
C ASP A 31 5.63 -69.89 13.32
N VAL A 32 6.49 -68.91 13.08
CA VAL A 32 6.38 -67.60 13.77
C VAL A 32 5.16 -66.81 13.30
N ILE A 33 4.84 -66.82 12.01
CA ILE A 33 3.63 -66.16 11.47
C ILE A 33 2.36 -66.82 12.02
N LYS A 34 2.35 -68.16 12.11
CA LYS A 34 1.24 -68.94 12.69
C LYS A 34 1.05 -68.66 14.19
N ILE A 35 2.14 -68.56 14.96
CA ILE A 35 2.12 -68.24 16.40
C ILE A 35 1.64 -66.79 16.65
N THR A 36 1.86 -65.88 15.70
CA THR A 36 1.42 -64.48 15.85
C THR A 36 -0.04 -64.21 15.46
N SER A 37 -0.74 -65.18 14.86
CA SER A 37 -2.15 -65.03 14.43
C SER A 37 -3.19 -64.84 15.56
N GLU A 38 -2.78 -64.92 16.82
CA GLU A 38 -3.64 -64.64 17.98
C GLU A 38 -3.51 -63.18 18.45
N ASN A 39 -4.46 -62.33 18.04
CA ASN A 39 -4.87 -61.07 18.71
C ASN A 39 -3.77 -60.08 19.17
N ARG A 40 -2.62 -60.00 18.51
CA ARG A 40 -1.60 -58.98 18.83
C ARG A 40 -1.76 -57.71 17.98
N PRO A 41 -1.39 -56.53 18.50
CA PRO A 41 -1.35 -55.31 17.71
C PRO A 41 -0.33 -55.43 16.56
N LEU A 42 -0.63 -54.83 15.40
CA LEU A 42 0.19 -54.88 14.17
C LEU A 42 1.65 -54.45 14.43
N GLN A 43 1.86 -53.53 15.37
CA GLN A 43 3.18 -53.04 15.76
C GLN A 43 4.09 -54.11 16.38
N GLU A 44 3.53 -55.05 17.16
CA GLU A 44 4.31 -56.15 17.75
C GLU A 44 4.76 -57.14 16.68
N HIS A 45 3.92 -57.39 15.66
CA HIS A 45 4.28 -58.22 14.51
C HIS A 45 5.43 -57.63 13.71
N LEU A 46 5.37 -56.32 13.41
CA LEU A 46 6.44 -55.62 12.71
C LEU A 46 7.76 -55.61 13.52
N ASN A 47 7.69 -55.50 14.85
CA ASN A 47 8.87 -55.59 15.72
C ASN A 47 9.50 -56.99 15.69
N ILE A 48 8.68 -58.05 15.76
CA ILE A 48 9.16 -59.44 15.69
C ILE A 48 9.83 -59.69 14.34
N LEU A 49 9.17 -59.32 13.23
CA LEU A 49 9.75 -59.43 11.89
C LEU A 49 11.06 -58.64 11.76
N THR A 50 11.11 -57.41 12.29
CA THR A 50 12.32 -56.58 12.29
C THR A 50 13.45 -57.25 13.07
N SER A 51 13.14 -57.85 14.24
CA SER A 51 14.13 -58.56 15.07
C SER A 51 14.66 -59.82 14.38
N LEU A 52 13.82 -60.55 13.64
CA LEU A 52 14.20 -61.75 12.90
C LEU A 52 15.09 -61.43 11.69
N VAL A 53 14.73 -60.39 10.92
CA VAL A 53 15.55 -59.93 9.79
C VAL A 53 16.90 -59.41 10.27
N SER A 54 16.92 -58.67 11.39
CA SER A 54 18.16 -58.10 11.93
C SER A 54 19.09 -59.10 12.63
N SER A 55 18.56 -60.23 13.11
CA SER A 55 19.35 -61.29 13.78
C SER A 55 19.90 -62.35 12.82
N ASN A 56 19.27 -62.55 11.66
CA ASN A 56 19.68 -63.56 10.67
C ASN A 56 20.33 -62.97 9.40
N LYS A 57 21.19 -61.95 9.55
CA LYS A 57 21.76 -61.18 8.43
C LYS A 57 22.54 -62.00 7.38
N THR A 58 23.02 -63.20 7.73
CA THR A 58 23.86 -64.04 6.86
C THR A 58 23.12 -65.26 6.29
N ALA A 59 21.86 -65.50 6.66
CA ALA A 59 21.11 -66.72 6.35
C ALA A 59 19.79 -66.49 5.58
N LEU A 60 19.45 -65.23 5.30
CA LEU A 60 18.26 -64.88 4.51
C LEU A 60 18.62 -64.82 3.03
N SER A 61 17.84 -65.50 2.18
CA SER A 61 18.02 -65.46 0.72
C SER A 61 17.48 -64.14 0.13
N GLU A 62 18.07 -63.68 -0.99
CA GLU A 62 17.69 -62.44 -1.70
C GLU A 62 16.19 -62.38 -2.11
N ASN A 63 15.51 -63.53 -2.13
CA ASN A 63 14.07 -63.59 -2.39
C ASN A 63 13.23 -63.23 -1.16
N THR A 64 13.73 -63.44 0.06
CA THR A 64 12.93 -63.28 1.27
C THR A 64 12.73 -61.81 1.63
N CYS A 65 13.73 -60.94 1.54
CA CYS A 65 13.49 -59.51 1.80
C CYS A 65 12.70 -58.86 0.66
N THR A 66 12.91 -59.30 -0.59
CA THR A 66 12.06 -58.89 -1.72
C THR A 66 10.58 -59.20 -1.46
N VAL A 67 10.26 -60.40 -0.97
CA VAL A 67 8.88 -60.80 -0.60
C VAL A 67 8.35 -59.95 0.56
N ILE A 68 9.14 -59.73 1.61
CA ILE A 68 8.74 -58.88 2.75
C ILE A 68 8.46 -57.43 2.30
N LEU A 69 9.27 -56.88 1.39
CA LEU A 69 9.06 -55.53 0.86
C LEU A 69 7.80 -55.44 0.01
N GLN A 70 7.59 -56.39 -0.91
CA GLN A 70 6.47 -56.36 -1.85
C GLN A 70 5.13 -56.73 -1.22
N GLN A 71 5.11 -57.74 -0.33
CA GLN A 71 3.87 -58.27 0.24
C GLN A 71 3.49 -57.63 1.57
N ILE A 72 4.44 -57.10 2.34
CA ILE A 72 4.16 -56.50 3.66
C ILE A 72 4.36 -54.98 3.62
N CYS A 73 5.57 -54.51 3.30
CA CYS A 73 5.93 -53.11 3.48
C CYS A 73 5.16 -52.19 2.51
N ILE A 74 5.14 -52.50 1.21
CA ILE A 74 4.47 -51.66 0.21
C ILE A 74 2.95 -51.55 0.45
N PRO A 75 2.20 -52.64 0.70
CA PRO A 75 0.77 -52.54 1.00
C PRO A 75 0.47 -51.74 2.27
N LEU A 76 1.28 -51.91 3.32
CA LEU A 76 1.16 -51.11 4.54
C LEU A 76 1.41 -49.63 4.29
N LEU A 77 2.48 -49.28 3.57
CA LEU A 77 2.76 -47.88 3.21
C LEU A 77 1.62 -47.23 2.40
N LYS A 78 0.96 -47.98 1.51
CA LYS A 78 -0.20 -47.50 0.74
C LYS A 78 -1.44 -47.23 1.59
N SER A 79 -1.59 -47.91 2.73
CA SER A 79 -2.71 -47.70 3.66
C SER A 79 -2.53 -46.52 4.62
N ILE A 80 -1.32 -45.97 4.72
CA ILE A 80 -0.99 -44.87 5.64
C ILE A 80 -1.14 -43.53 4.91
N HIS A 81 -1.97 -42.64 5.45
CA HIS A 81 -2.27 -41.33 4.87
C HIS A 81 -1.98 -40.18 5.84
N LEU A 82 -0.71 -39.94 6.17
CA LEU A 82 -0.33 -38.93 7.17
C LEU A 82 -0.67 -37.49 6.79
N SER A 83 -0.84 -37.18 5.50
CA SER A 83 -1.27 -35.84 5.08
C SER A 83 -2.73 -35.55 5.46
N TYR A 84 -3.54 -36.58 5.73
CA TYR A 84 -4.97 -36.46 6.07
C TYR A 84 -5.30 -37.00 7.48
N ASP A 85 -4.53 -37.97 7.97
CA ASP A 85 -4.78 -38.69 9.22
C ASP A 85 -3.48 -38.87 10.01
N SER A 86 -3.17 -37.86 10.84
CA SER A 86 -1.96 -37.75 11.66
C SER A 86 -2.08 -38.43 13.03
N ARG A 87 -3.00 -39.38 13.21
CA ARG A 87 -3.14 -40.14 14.46
C ARG A 87 -1.83 -40.84 14.83
N LYS A 88 -1.56 -40.93 16.15
CA LYS A 88 -0.34 -41.56 16.70
C LYS A 88 -0.12 -42.99 16.21
N GLU A 89 -1.20 -43.71 15.94
CA GLU A 89 -1.18 -45.08 15.42
C GLU A 89 -0.52 -45.15 14.04
N ASN A 90 -0.95 -44.31 13.10
CA ASN A 90 -0.40 -44.23 11.73
C ASN A 90 1.09 -43.83 11.74
N VAL A 91 1.47 -42.89 12.61
CA VAL A 91 2.88 -42.46 12.77
C VAL A 91 3.73 -43.60 13.32
N ALA A 92 3.22 -44.34 14.31
CA ALA A 92 3.92 -45.48 14.89
C ALA A 92 4.02 -46.66 13.90
N GLU A 93 2.98 -46.91 13.12
CA GLU A 93 2.97 -47.93 12.05
C GLU A 93 3.96 -47.60 10.94
N LEU A 94 4.02 -46.34 10.49
CA LEU A 94 5.05 -45.88 9.56
C LEU A 94 6.45 -46.08 10.15
N GLY A 95 6.66 -45.69 11.40
CA GLY A 95 7.95 -45.83 12.08
C GLY A 95 8.43 -47.29 12.15
N GLN A 96 7.54 -48.24 12.45
CA GLN A 96 7.90 -49.66 12.49
C GLN A 96 8.09 -50.27 11.10
N THR A 97 7.27 -49.87 10.14
CA THR A 97 7.43 -50.28 8.73
C THR A 97 8.78 -49.80 8.20
N ASN A 98 9.19 -48.56 8.50
CA ASN A 98 10.49 -48.03 8.14
C ASN A 98 11.65 -48.75 8.81
N LYS A 99 11.53 -49.20 10.06
CA LYS A 99 12.56 -50.04 10.70
C LYS A 99 12.70 -51.40 10.01
N LEU A 100 11.59 -52.02 9.60
CA LEU A 100 11.60 -53.27 8.87
C LEU A 100 12.27 -53.11 7.50
N ILE A 101 11.84 -52.11 6.72
CA ILE A 101 12.47 -51.73 5.43
C ILE A 101 13.98 -51.53 5.62
N THR A 102 14.35 -50.81 6.68
CA THR A 102 15.74 -50.54 7.02
C THR A 102 16.55 -51.80 7.33
N SER A 103 15.97 -52.77 8.04
CA SER A 103 16.63 -54.05 8.31
C SER A 103 16.82 -54.87 7.03
N CYS A 104 15.82 -54.86 6.14
CA CYS A 104 15.90 -55.50 4.82
C CYS A 104 16.99 -54.88 3.93
N ILE A 105 17.15 -53.55 3.96
CA ILE A 105 18.19 -52.85 3.20
C ILE A 105 19.60 -53.29 3.60
N THR A 106 19.83 -53.60 4.89
CA THR A 106 21.16 -53.99 5.35
C THR A 106 21.60 -55.40 4.96
N THR A 107 20.71 -56.21 4.36
CA THR A 107 20.93 -57.64 4.08
C THR A 107 21.01 -58.01 2.60
N GLU A 108 20.67 -57.13 1.65
CA GLU A 108 20.55 -57.47 0.21
C GLU A 108 21.32 -56.55 -0.77
N ASN A 109 21.44 -57.03 -2.02
CA ASN A 109 21.95 -56.31 -3.20
C ASN A 109 20.91 -55.31 -3.79
N GLU A 110 21.38 -54.29 -4.51
CA GLU A 110 20.59 -53.13 -5.01
C GLU A 110 19.32 -53.47 -5.83
N VAL A 111 19.25 -54.65 -6.45
CA VAL A 111 18.18 -55.04 -7.39
C VAL A 111 16.82 -55.20 -6.70
N SER A 112 16.80 -55.60 -5.43
CA SER A 112 15.57 -55.90 -4.69
C SER A 112 14.73 -54.67 -4.31
N PHE A 113 15.34 -53.48 -4.28
CA PHE A 113 14.72 -52.25 -3.78
C PHE A 113 14.18 -51.34 -4.87
N LYS A 114 14.48 -51.64 -6.14
CA LYS A 114 14.00 -50.88 -7.30
C LYS A 114 12.48 -50.65 -7.31
N PRO A 115 11.62 -51.64 -6.97
CA PRO A 115 10.16 -51.43 -6.93
C PRO A 115 9.71 -50.38 -5.91
N LEU A 116 10.39 -50.28 -4.76
CA LEU A 116 10.08 -49.29 -3.72
C LEU A 116 10.51 -47.89 -4.16
N ILE A 117 11.67 -47.77 -4.81
CA ILE A 117 12.19 -46.52 -5.37
C ILE A 117 11.27 -46.02 -6.49
N ASP A 118 10.89 -46.91 -7.41
CA ASP A 118 9.99 -46.60 -8.52
C ASP A 118 8.61 -46.17 -8.00
N LEU A 119 8.09 -46.83 -6.96
CA LEU A 119 6.85 -46.42 -6.29
C LEU A 119 6.97 -45.02 -5.67
N CYS A 120 8.09 -44.71 -5.01
CA CYS A 120 8.33 -43.37 -4.45
C CYS A 120 8.43 -42.32 -5.56
N LEU A 121 9.17 -42.60 -6.64
CA LEU A 121 9.32 -41.68 -7.76
C LEU A 121 7.99 -41.44 -8.48
N GLN A 122 7.21 -42.49 -8.74
CA GLN A 122 5.86 -42.38 -9.31
C GLN A 122 4.95 -41.55 -8.39
N SER A 123 5.07 -41.75 -7.07
CA SER A 123 4.30 -40.98 -6.10
C SER A 123 4.67 -39.51 -6.10
N LEU A 124 5.95 -39.16 -6.11
CA LEU A 124 6.41 -37.77 -6.25
C LEU A 124 5.92 -37.14 -7.55
N LYS A 125 6.10 -37.82 -8.69
CA LYS A 125 5.65 -37.33 -10.02
C LYS A 125 4.14 -37.08 -10.04
N ASN A 126 3.35 -37.94 -9.40
CA ASN A 126 1.90 -37.78 -9.32
C ASN A 126 1.52 -36.60 -8.42
N HIS A 127 2.14 -36.43 -7.26
CA HIS A 127 1.88 -35.28 -6.38
C HIS A 127 2.24 -33.94 -7.02
N VAL A 128 3.34 -33.89 -7.79
CA VAL A 128 3.72 -32.71 -8.57
C VAL A 128 2.68 -32.42 -9.67
N LYS A 129 2.22 -33.44 -10.40
CA LYS A 129 1.20 -33.30 -11.47
C LYS A 129 -0.18 -32.90 -10.93
N VAL A 130 -0.66 -33.53 -9.87
CA VAL A 130 -2.00 -33.28 -9.30
C VAL A 130 -2.12 -31.85 -8.81
N LYS A 131 -1.03 -31.20 -8.43
CA LYS A 131 -1.05 -29.78 -8.08
C LYS A 131 -1.12 -28.84 -9.30
N SER A 132 -0.60 -29.26 -10.45
CA SER A 132 -0.68 -28.50 -11.70
C SER A 132 -2.05 -28.54 -12.37
N CYS A 133 -2.89 -29.51 -12.01
CA CYS A 133 -4.26 -29.67 -12.50
C CYS A 133 -5.25 -29.44 -11.35
N THR A 134 -6.27 -28.60 -11.51
CA THR A 134 -7.33 -28.35 -10.53
C THR A 134 -8.29 -29.55 -10.39
N LEU A 135 -7.80 -30.72 -9.97
CA LEU A 135 -8.60 -31.94 -9.80
C LEU A 135 -8.75 -32.30 -8.33
N ASP A 136 -9.99 -32.62 -7.95
CA ASP A 136 -10.40 -32.94 -6.59
C ASP A 136 -9.55 -34.07 -5.97
N SER A 137 -9.10 -33.80 -4.74
CA SER A 137 -8.21 -34.62 -3.92
C SER A 137 -8.90 -35.83 -3.30
N GLN A 138 -9.61 -36.62 -4.10
CA GLN A 138 -10.18 -37.90 -3.67
C GLN A 138 -9.47 -39.04 -4.43
N THR A 139 -8.61 -39.73 -3.68
CA THR A 139 -7.99 -41.04 -3.96
C THR A 139 -7.15 -41.15 -5.24
N LEU A 140 -5.87 -40.80 -5.12
CA LEU A 140 -4.83 -41.34 -6.00
C LEU A 140 -4.66 -42.84 -5.69
N GLU A 141 -5.45 -43.70 -6.33
CA GLU A 141 -5.32 -45.15 -6.17
C GLU A 141 -3.91 -45.62 -6.55
N GLY A 142 -3.29 -46.38 -5.66
CA GLY A 142 -1.97 -47.00 -5.89
C GLY A 142 -0.75 -46.12 -5.61
N VAL A 143 -0.93 -44.89 -5.11
CA VAL A 143 0.15 -43.92 -4.82
C VAL A 143 0.36 -43.76 -3.31
N LEU A 144 1.61 -43.51 -2.89
CA LEU A 144 1.91 -43.20 -1.49
C LEU A 144 1.47 -41.77 -1.12
N ASP A 145 1.03 -41.58 0.12
CA ASP A 145 0.87 -40.26 0.72
C ASP A 145 2.20 -39.48 0.65
N LEU A 146 2.15 -38.16 0.41
CA LEU A 146 3.35 -37.35 0.21
C LEU A 146 4.30 -37.42 1.41
N GLN A 147 3.79 -37.34 2.65
CA GLN A 147 4.64 -37.40 3.84
C GLN A 147 5.24 -38.79 4.03
N VAL A 148 4.46 -39.85 3.77
CA VAL A 148 4.92 -41.25 3.80
C VAL A 148 6.03 -41.48 2.77
N CYS A 149 5.84 -41.01 1.54
CA CYS A 149 6.82 -41.10 0.47
C CYS A 149 8.13 -40.39 0.84
N LEU A 150 8.05 -39.17 1.36
CA LEU A 150 9.22 -38.41 1.78
C LEU A 150 9.95 -39.07 2.97
N ASP A 151 9.24 -39.65 3.93
CA ASP A 151 9.85 -40.34 5.07
C ASP A 151 10.57 -41.65 4.65
N VAL A 152 9.97 -42.41 3.72
CA VAL A 152 10.61 -43.59 3.13
C VAL A 152 11.88 -43.18 2.37
N LEU A 153 11.80 -42.15 1.52
CA LEU A 153 12.98 -41.60 0.80
C LEU A 153 14.05 -41.08 1.76
N LEU A 154 13.65 -40.47 2.88
CA LEU A 154 14.58 -39.99 3.89
C LEU A 154 15.38 -41.15 4.49
N ASN A 155 14.72 -42.26 4.82
CA ASN A 155 15.39 -43.45 5.34
C ASN A 155 16.33 -44.10 4.31
N LEU A 156 15.89 -44.17 3.05
CA LEU A 156 16.68 -44.70 1.94
C LEU A 156 17.94 -43.86 1.68
N THR A 157 17.86 -42.54 1.85
CA THR A 157 18.97 -41.61 1.59
C THR A 157 19.92 -41.39 2.78
N GLN A 158 19.57 -41.84 3.99
CA GLN A 158 20.40 -41.62 5.19
C GLN A 158 21.49 -42.68 5.43
N ARG A 159 21.32 -43.93 4.93
CA ARG A 159 22.20 -45.05 5.32
C ARG A 159 23.27 -45.39 4.30
N LYS A 160 24.48 -45.68 4.81
CA LYS A 160 25.66 -46.10 4.05
C LYS A 160 25.85 -47.62 4.18
N ASP A 161 26.27 -48.25 3.09
CA ASP A 161 26.79 -49.60 3.06
C ASP A 161 28.09 -49.67 3.89
N HIS A 162 28.18 -50.67 4.77
CA HIS A 162 29.32 -50.89 5.66
C HIS A 162 30.58 -51.36 4.91
N ALA A 163 30.45 -51.91 3.69
CA ALA A 163 31.57 -52.41 2.91
C ALA A 163 32.16 -51.36 1.94
N THR A 164 31.34 -50.47 1.39
CA THR A 164 31.77 -49.52 0.33
C THR A 164 31.65 -48.04 0.72
N GLY A 165 30.96 -47.72 1.82
CA GLY A 165 30.72 -46.33 2.25
C GLY A 165 29.71 -45.55 1.40
N ASN A 166 29.15 -46.17 0.36
CA ASN A 166 28.14 -45.61 -0.55
C ASN A 166 26.71 -45.85 -0.02
N ILE A 167 25.74 -45.03 -0.40
CA ILE A 167 24.32 -45.32 -0.10
C ILE A 167 23.85 -46.46 -1.00
N TYR A 168 23.03 -47.38 -0.47
CA TYR A 168 22.39 -48.49 -1.18
C TYR A 168 21.58 -48.07 -2.44
N MET A 169 21.29 -46.79 -2.62
CA MET A 169 20.63 -46.22 -3.80
C MET A 169 21.58 -46.01 -5.01
N MET A 170 22.91 -46.02 -4.82
CA MET A 170 23.82 -45.17 -5.61
C MET A 170 24.76 -45.86 -6.61
N LYS A 171 24.82 -47.19 -6.76
CA LYS A 171 25.72 -47.79 -7.77
C LYS A 171 25.07 -48.03 -9.13
N SER A 172 23.74 -48.12 -9.25
CA SER A 172 23.05 -48.50 -10.51
C SER A 172 21.96 -47.56 -11.04
N CYS A 173 21.56 -46.49 -10.32
CA CYS A 173 20.38 -45.67 -10.65
C CYS A 173 20.59 -44.13 -10.64
N LYS A 174 21.68 -43.62 -11.24
CA LYS A 174 21.96 -42.17 -11.30
C LYS A 174 20.82 -41.33 -11.89
N ASP A 175 20.21 -41.79 -12.99
CA ASP A 175 19.10 -41.08 -13.64
C ASP A 175 17.86 -41.01 -12.73
N THR A 176 17.57 -42.08 -11.99
CA THR A 176 16.46 -42.13 -11.02
C THR A 176 16.70 -41.17 -9.86
N ILE A 177 17.93 -41.01 -9.38
CA ILE A 177 18.28 -40.06 -8.30
C ILE A 177 18.08 -38.62 -8.78
N LYS A 178 18.51 -38.31 -10.00
CA LYS A 178 18.27 -37.00 -10.61
C LYS A 178 16.77 -36.72 -10.75
N ASP A 179 16.00 -37.67 -11.25
CA ASP A 179 14.54 -37.59 -11.35
C ASP A 179 13.89 -37.35 -9.98
N ILE A 180 14.31 -38.07 -8.93
CA ILE A 180 13.83 -37.85 -7.56
C ILE A 180 14.16 -36.42 -7.10
N PHE A 181 15.41 -35.98 -7.31
CA PHE A 181 15.84 -34.64 -6.94
C PHE A 181 15.03 -33.54 -7.63
N ASP A 182 14.82 -33.64 -8.94
CA ASP A 182 14.03 -32.68 -9.71
C ASP A 182 12.59 -32.60 -9.21
N ASN A 183 11.97 -33.74 -8.86
CA ASN A 183 10.62 -33.75 -8.27
C ASN A 183 10.60 -33.19 -6.84
N LEU A 184 11.65 -33.42 -6.04
CA LEU A 184 11.79 -32.79 -4.72
C LEU A 184 11.91 -31.27 -4.84
N LEU A 185 12.62 -30.76 -5.85
CA LEU A 185 12.72 -29.33 -6.13
C LEU A 185 11.36 -28.73 -6.52
N CYS A 186 10.56 -29.41 -7.34
CA CYS A 186 9.18 -29.00 -7.63
C CYS A 186 8.31 -28.95 -6.37
N ILE A 187 8.50 -29.90 -5.45
CA ILE A 187 7.79 -29.88 -4.16
C ILE A 187 8.21 -28.66 -3.33
N LEU A 188 9.51 -28.41 -3.22
CA LEU A 188 10.05 -27.25 -2.50
C LEU A 188 9.63 -25.91 -3.10
N SER A 189 9.44 -25.86 -4.43
CA SER A 189 8.99 -24.65 -5.12
C SER A 189 7.51 -24.39 -4.90
N ASP A 190 6.67 -25.42 -4.88
CA ASP A 190 5.24 -25.21 -5.06
C ASP A 190 4.43 -25.49 -3.79
N PHE A 191 4.91 -26.30 -2.84
CA PHE A 191 4.12 -26.73 -1.67
C PHE A 191 4.16 -25.71 -0.52
N GLN A 192 3.08 -25.70 0.29
CA GLN A 192 2.91 -24.82 1.45
C GLN A 192 2.98 -25.59 2.80
N ASN A 193 2.89 -26.92 2.77
CA ASN A 193 2.93 -27.73 3.99
C ASN A 193 4.35 -27.77 4.57
N GLN A 194 4.56 -27.17 5.74
CA GLN A 194 5.88 -27.08 6.39
C GLN A 194 6.55 -28.45 6.64
N THR A 195 5.79 -29.47 7.01
CA THR A 195 6.32 -30.82 7.25
C THR A 195 6.87 -31.42 5.96
N ALA A 196 6.11 -31.33 4.86
CA ALA A 196 6.54 -31.80 3.56
C ALA A 196 7.79 -31.05 3.07
N LEU A 197 7.81 -29.71 3.19
CA LEU A 197 8.98 -28.90 2.84
C LEU A 197 10.23 -29.31 3.64
N SER A 198 10.07 -29.53 4.96
CA SER A 198 11.19 -29.94 5.83
C SER A 198 11.74 -31.32 5.46
N LEU A 199 10.88 -32.30 5.15
CA LEU A 199 11.28 -33.63 4.75
C LEU A 199 11.93 -33.62 3.37
N SER A 200 11.34 -32.89 2.41
CA SER A 200 11.91 -32.72 1.06
C SER A 200 13.30 -32.09 1.11
N LEU A 201 13.50 -31.06 1.95
CA LEU A 201 14.81 -30.42 2.13
C LEU A 201 15.84 -31.39 2.71
N ARG A 202 15.45 -32.21 3.69
CA ARG A 202 16.34 -33.24 4.27
C ARG A 202 16.70 -34.33 3.26
N CYS A 203 15.74 -34.79 2.46
CA CYS A 203 16.00 -35.74 1.37
C CYS A 203 16.96 -35.15 0.34
N ALA A 204 16.72 -33.92 -0.12
CA ALA A 204 17.60 -33.22 -1.05
C ALA A 204 19.01 -33.04 -0.47
N SER A 205 19.12 -32.67 0.81
CA SER A 205 20.41 -32.53 1.51
C SER A 205 21.20 -33.84 1.54
N ASN A 206 20.53 -34.97 1.76
CA ASN A 206 21.17 -36.28 1.74
C ASN A 206 21.63 -36.67 0.34
N ILE A 207 20.86 -36.37 -0.71
CA ILE A 207 21.27 -36.60 -2.10
C ILE A 207 22.53 -35.78 -2.41
N ILE A 208 22.51 -34.49 -2.10
CA ILE A 208 23.65 -33.57 -2.31
C ILE A 208 24.90 -34.08 -1.59
N LYS A 209 24.79 -34.60 -0.37
CA LYS A 209 25.94 -35.07 0.42
C LYS A 209 26.75 -36.16 -0.29
N ASN A 210 26.11 -36.98 -1.12
CA ASN A 210 26.65 -38.25 -1.61
C ASN A 210 26.85 -38.31 -3.15
N GLU A 211 26.27 -37.39 -3.93
CA GLU A 211 26.51 -37.25 -5.39
C GLU A 211 27.58 -36.18 -5.72
N ASP A 212 27.86 -35.98 -7.02
CA ASP A 212 28.61 -34.83 -7.55
C ASP A 212 27.96 -33.50 -7.11
N ARG A 213 28.46 -32.99 -5.97
CA ARG A 213 27.86 -31.89 -5.19
C ARG A 213 27.57 -30.63 -6.02
N LYS A 214 28.36 -30.38 -7.06
CA LYS A 214 28.35 -29.12 -7.82
C LYS A 214 27.05 -28.93 -8.61
N ASP A 215 26.64 -29.91 -9.40
CA ASP A 215 25.50 -29.73 -10.32
C ASP A 215 24.18 -29.64 -9.56
N TYR A 216 24.03 -30.44 -8.50
CA TYR A 216 22.85 -30.41 -7.63
C TYR A 216 22.75 -29.10 -6.84
N LEU A 217 23.86 -28.59 -6.28
CA LEU A 217 23.87 -27.29 -5.61
C LEU A 217 23.60 -26.13 -6.57
N HIS A 218 24.13 -26.18 -7.79
CA HIS A 218 23.84 -25.18 -8.81
C HIS A 218 22.35 -25.17 -9.14
N THR A 219 21.76 -26.35 -9.38
CA THR A 219 20.34 -26.51 -9.71
C THR A 219 19.46 -26.01 -8.57
N PHE A 220 19.82 -26.32 -7.31
CA PHE A 220 19.11 -25.82 -6.13
C PHE A 220 19.21 -24.30 -6.00
N TRP A 221 20.39 -23.71 -6.26
CA TRP A 221 20.57 -22.25 -6.24
C TRP A 221 19.74 -21.56 -7.34
N GLN A 222 19.68 -22.12 -8.54
CA GLN A 222 18.79 -21.61 -9.61
C GLN A 222 17.31 -21.66 -9.22
N LEU A 223 16.89 -22.69 -8.47
CA LEU A 223 15.55 -22.73 -7.91
C LEU A 223 15.32 -21.58 -6.93
N ILE A 224 16.25 -21.32 -6.00
CA ILE A 224 16.14 -20.20 -5.06
C ILE A 224 16.01 -18.87 -5.81
N ILE A 225 16.85 -18.63 -6.82
CA ILE A 225 16.78 -17.43 -7.66
C ILE A 225 15.41 -17.32 -8.34
N LYS A 226 14.91 -18.42 -8.92
CA LYS A 226 13.58 -18.46 -9.55
C LYS A 226 12.49 -18.10 -8.54
N MET A 227 12.52 -18.70 -7.35
CA MET A 227 11.56 -18.44 -6.28
C MET A 227 11.60 -16.97 -5.80
N TRP A 228 12.80 -16.41 -5.64
CA TRP A 228 13.00 -15.00 -5.30
C TRP A 228 12.39 -14.07 -6.34
N LYS A 229 12.66 -14.31 -7.63
CA LYS A 229 12.09 -13.52 -8.74
C LYS A 229 10.56 -13.61 -8.82
N THR A 230 9.97 -14.71 -8.36
CA THR A 230 8.51 -14.88 -8.25
C THR A 230 7.92 -14.32 -6.95
N ASN A 231 8.68 -13.54 -6.17
CA ASN A 231 8.26 -12.94 -4.90
C ASN A 231 7.78 -13.94 -3.83
N LYS A 232 8.40 -15.14 -3.77
CA LYS A 232 8.20 -16.05 -2.63
C LYS A 232 8.70 -15.40 -1.33
N GLU A 233 8.06 -15.74 -0.22
CA GLU A 233 8.44 -15.26 1.11
C GLU A 233 9.90 -15.62 1.45
N ALA A 234 10.66 -14.62 1.89
CA ALA A 234 12.07 -14.79 2.27
C ALA A 234 12.27 -15.81 3.41
N ASP A 235 11.27 -15.97 4.27
CA ASP A 235 11.26 -16.96 5.36
C ASP A 235 11.51 -18.38 4.85
N ILE A 236 10.84 -18.76 3.77
CA ILE A 236 10.99 -20.09 3.16
C ILE A 236 12.40 -20.25 2.58
N LEU A 237 12.90 -19.21 1.90
CA LEU A 237 14.23 -19.24 1.30
C LEU A 237 15.34 -19.31 2.36
N ASN A 238 15.18 -18.62 3.48
CA ASN A 238 16.12 -18.69 4.61
C ASN A 238 16.14 -20.07 5.26
N ILE A 239 15.00 -20.76 5.36
CA ILE A 239 14.96 -22.16 5.82
C ILE A 239 15.81 -23.04 4.91
N TYR A 240 15.69 -22.89 3.59
CA TYR A 240 16.44 -23.69 2.62
C TYR A 240 17.95 -23.39 2.69
N LEU A 241 18.32 -22.12 2.72
CA LEU A 241 19.71 -21.68 2.85
C LEU A 241 20.35 -22.14 4.16
N CYS A 242 19.61 -22.08 5.27
CA CYS A 242 20.11 -22.58 6.55
C CYS A 242 20.28 -24.11 6.55
N GLY A 243 19.29 -24.84 6.03
CA GLY A 243 19.33 -26.30 5.94
C GLY A 243 20.49 -26.80 5.08
N LEU A 244 20.86 -26.05 4.04
CA LEU A 244 21.97 -26.36 3.15
C LEU A 244 23.27 -25.60 3.44
N SER A 245 23.34 -24.86 4.56
CA SER A 245 24.48 -23.99 4.88
C SER A 245 25.82 -24.73 4.94
N ASN A 246 25.84 -25.97 5.39
CA ASN A 246 27.05 -26.80 5.44
C ASN A 246 27.55 -27.21 4.04
N PHE A 247 26.69 -27.20 3.02
CA PHE A 247 27.04 -27.55 1.65
C PHE A 247 27.41 -26.33 0.82
N PHE A 248 26.66 -25.23 0.95
CA PHE A 248 27.00 -23.97 0.29
C PHE A 248 28.24 -23.32 0.89
N PHE A 249 28.46 -23.49 2.19
CA PHE A 249 29.56 -22.87 2.91
C PHE A 249 30.31 -23.92 3.78
N PRO A 250 31.10 -24.81 3.15
CA PRO A 250 31.91 -25.77 3.87
C PRO A 250 33.22 -25.14 4.38
N ILE A 251 33.75 -25.66 5.51
CA ILE A 251 34.94 -25.11 6.17
C ILE A 251 36.24 -25.51 5.45
N ASP A 252 36.22 -26.59 4.69
CA ASP A 252 37.38 -27.15 3.97
C ASP A 252 37.52 -26.58 2.54
N ASN A 253 36.73 -25.57 2.18
CA ASN A 253 36.64 -25.00 0.83
C ASN A 253 36.34 -26.04 -0.26
N SER A 254 35.71 -27.18 0.05
CA SER A 254 35.42 -28.22 -0.94
C SER A 254 34.30 -27.82 -1.91
N CYS A 255 33.66 -26.66 -1.73
CA CYS A 255 32.54 -26.21 -2.56
C CYS A 255 33.05 -25.32 -3.70
N ASN A 256 32.74 -25.71 -4.94
CA ASN A 256 33.08 -24.94 -6.13
C ASN A 256 32.08 -23.81 -6.44
N ILE A 257 30.96 -23.69 -5.72
CA ILE A 257 29.96 -22.63 -5.91
C ILE A 257 30.05 -21.64 -4.75
N ASN A 258 30.55 -20.44 -5.03
CA ASN A 258 30.65 -19.39 -4.04
C ASN A 258 29.48 -18.41 -4.15
N ILE A 259 28.33 -18.75 -3.54
CA ILE A 259 27.15 -17.87 -3.55
C ILE A 259 27.33 -16.59 -2.72
N ARG A 260 28.44 -16.42 -1.98
CA ARG A 260 28.76 -15.17 -1.27
C ARG A 260 28.96 -13.99 -2.21
N ASN A 261 29.36 -14.27 -3.46
CA ASN A 261 29.52 -13.25 -4.50
C ASN A 261 28.17 -12.80 -5.08
N GLU A 262 27.09 -13.55 -4.85
CA GLU A 262 25.78 -13.30 -5.44
C GLU A 262 24.99 -12.29 -4.59
N GLN A 263 24.59 -11.17 -5.20
CA GLN A 263 23.81 -10.14 -4.52
C GLN A 263 22.46 -10.68 -4.01
N VAL A 264 21.80 -11.54 -4.79
CA VAL A 264 20.50 -12.16 -4.45
C VAL A 264 20.55 -12.91 -3.12
N PHE A 265 21.68 -13.55 -2.79
CA PHE A 265 21.83 -14.23 -1.50
C PHE A 265 21.70 -13.25 -0.34
N TRP A 266 22.39 -12.12 -0.42
CA TRP A 266 22.38 -11.10 0.62
C TRP A 266 21.05 -10.33 0.69
N GLU A 267 20.37 -10.14 -0.44
CA GLU A 267 19.00 -9.58 -0.47
C GLU A 267 18.02 -10.48 0.28
N ILE A 268 18.09 -11.80 0.09
CA ILE A 268 17.26 -12.78 0.83
C ILE A 268 17.55 -12.70 2.33
N VAL A 269 18.82 -12.63 2.71
CA VAL A 269 19.25 -12.49 4.11
C VAL A 269 18.71 -11.18 4.72
N GLN A 270 18.85 -10.05 4.03
CA GLN A 270 18.31 -8.75 4.49
C GLN A 270 16.78 -8.77 4.60
N LYS A 271 16.09 -9.40 3.65
CA LYS A 271 14.63 -9.55 3.71
C LYS A 271 14.21 -10.42 4.89
N GLY A 272 14.95 -11.48 5.18
CA GLY A 272 14.77 -12.34 6.35
C GLY A 272 14.95 -11.63 7.68
N LEU A 273 15.97 -10.77 7.79
CA LEU A 273 16.17 -9.94 8.98
C LEU A 273 14.99 -9.00 9.25
N ASN A 274 14.31 -8.54 8.20
CA ASN A 274 13.13 -7.67 8.30
C ASN A 274 11.80 -8.44 8.40
N SER A 275 11.84 -9.77 8.46
CA SER A 275 10.65 -10.60 8.61
C SER A 275 10.00 -10.41 9.98
N GLU A 276 8.67 -10.55 10.05
CA GLU A 276 7.92 -10.62 11.30
C GLU A 276 8.21 -11.91 12.08
N ASN A 277 8.64 -12.97 11.41
CA ASN A 277 8.95 -14.26 11.99
C ASN A 277 10.31 -14.27 12.72
N PRO A 278 10.35 -14.47 14.06
CA PRO A 278 11.61 -14.51 14.82
C PRO A 278 12.57 -15.61 14.37
N LEU A 279 12.06 -16.74 13.86
CA LEU A 279 12.91 -17.83 13.38
C LEU A 279 13.67 -17.42 12.11
N SER A 280 12.98 -16.76 11.17
CA SER A 280 13.58 -16.24 9.94
C SER A 280 14.71 -15.26 10.24
N ARG A 281 14.50 -14.35 11.21
CA ARG A 281 15.53 -13.41 11.65
C ARG A 281 16.75 -14.12 12.25
N LYS A 282 16.54 -15.10 13.14
CA LYS A 282 17.62 -15.93 13.72
C LYS A 282 18.39 -16.69 12.64
N GLN A 283 17.68 -17.22 11.64
CA GLN A 283 18.26 -17.91 10.50
C GLN A 283 19.14 -16.97 9.66
N SER A 284 18.67 -15.76 9.36
CA SER A 284 19.46 -14.75 8.64
C SER A 284 20.70 -14.32 9.43
N VAL A 285 20.59 -14.11 10.75
CA VAL A 285 21.75 -13.84 11.61
C VAL A 285 22.74 -15.01 11.60
N TYR A 286 22.26 -16.25 11.67
CA TYR A 286 23.10 -17.44 11.56
C TYR A 286 23.86 -17.48 10.21
N LEU A 287 23.18 -17.19 9.10
CA LEU A 287 23.82 -17.14 7.78
C LEU A 287 24.91 -16.07 7.71
N ILE A 288 24.70 -14.90 8.33
CA ILE A 288 25.73 -13.85 8.43
C ILE A 288 26.94 -14.37 9.21
N LYS A 289 26.74 -14.86 10.44
CA LYS A 289 27.80 -15.41 11.30
C LYS A 289 28.59 -16.49 10.59
N ARG A 290 27.88 -17.44 9.95
CA ARG A 290 28.49 -18.55 9.21
C ARG A 290 29.39 -18.08 8.08
N ASN A 291 29.00 -17.03 7.36
CA ASN A 291 29.79 -16.50 6.26
C ASN A 291 31.04 -15.75 6.74
N ILE A 292 30.93 -15.00 7.85
CA ILE A 292 32.08 -14.33 8.49
C ILE A 292 33.11 -15.37 8.94
N ASP A 293 32.68 -16.39 9.70
CA ASP A 293 33.54 -17.49 10.18
C ASP A 293 34.32 -18.16 9.03
N ILE A 294 33.69 -18.30 7.87
CA ILE A 294 34.28 -18.97 6.71
C ILE A 294 35.26 -18.06 5.98
N CYS A 295 34.94 -16.77 5.84
CA CYS A 295 35.88 -15.80 5.29
C CYS A 295 37.14 -15.69 6.17
N GLU A 296 36.99 -15.70 7.50
CA GLU A 296 38.12 -15.70 8.45
C GLU A 296 38.97 -16.97 8.35
N LYS A 297 38.33 -18.15 8.28
CA LYS A 297 39.05 -19.44 8.23
C LYS A 297 39.73 -19.70 6.90
N LEU A 298 39.06 -19.39 5.78
CA LEU A 298 39.56 -19.69 4.44
C LEU A 298 40.54 -18.64 3.92
N LYS A 299 40.60 -17.45 4.53
CA LYS A 299 41.45 -16.33 4.07
C LYS A 299 41.24 -16.03 2.59
N LEU A 300 39.98 -15.96 2.17
CA LEU A 300 39.59 -15.66 0.80
C LEU A 300 38.91 -14.29 0.73
N ASP A 301 39.29 -13.53 -0.30
CA ASP A 301 38.62 -12.29 -0.66
C ASP A 301 37.28 -12.58 -1.33
N VAL A 302 36.28 -11.74 -1.05
CA VAL A 302 34.91 -11.83 -1.57
C VAL A 302 34.53 -10.44 -2.05
N ASN A 303 34.19 -10.29 -3.33
CA ASN A 303 33.77 -9.00 -3.92
C ASN A 303 34.67 -7.80 -3.54
N SER A 304 35.97 -7.98 -3.33
CA SER A 304 36.88 -6.91 -2.85
C SER A 304 37.24 -5.85 -3.90
N ASN A 305 36.96 -6.15 -5.18
CA ASN A 305 37.32 -5.34 -6.33
C ASN A 305 36.17 -4.40 -6.78
N PHE A 306 35.70 -3.52 -5.89
CA PHE A 306 34.73 -2.47 -6.22
C PHE A 306 35.32 -1.06 -6.06
N ASN A 307 34.73 -0.12 -6.79
CA ASN A 307 35.18 1.27 -6.86
C ASN A 307 34.09 2.23 -6.38
N GLY A 308 34.48 3.21 -5.56
CA GLY A 308 33.61 4.30 -5.13
C GLY A 308 32.36 3.82 -4.38
N HIS A 309 31.18 4.22 -4.87
CA HIS A 309 29.89 4.06 -4.20
C HIS A 309 29.15 2.75 -4.55
N ASP A 310 29.66 1.95 -5.50
CA ASP A 310 29.09 0.67 -5.90
C ASP A 310 29.53 -0.45 -4.95
N VAL A 311 29.15 -0.28 -3.68
CA VAL A 311 29.53 -1.19 -2.59
C VAL A 311 28.65 -2.43 -2.70
N PRO A 312 29.22 -3.63 -2.84
CA PRO A 312 28.40 -4.84 -2.80
C PRO A 312 27.75 -4.99 -1.43
N LEU A 313 26.59 -5.65 -1.37
CA LEU A 313 25.90 -5.94 -0.11
C LEU A 313 26.81 -6.66 0.89
N PHE A 314 27.74 -7.46 0.41
CA PHE A 314 28.80 -8.05 1.22
C PHE A 314 30.09 -8.09 0.44
N TRP A 315 31.18 -7.74 1.12
CA TRP A 315 32.53 -7.98 0.67
C TRP A 315 33.43 -8.35 1.83
N TRP A 316 34.54 -8.97 1.48
CA TRP A 316 35.58 -9.36 2.39
C TRP A 316 36.94 -9.13 1.76
N SER A 317 37.88 -8.62 2.54
CA SER A 317 39.28 -8.55 2.16
C SER A 317 40.14 -8.97 3.35
N THR A 318 41.07 -9.87 3.10
CA THR A 318 42.07 -10.34 4.07
C THR A 318 42.90 -9.18 4.64
N ASP A 319 43.17 -8.14 3.85
CA ASP A 319 43.91 -6.94 4.29
C ASP A 319 43.14 -6.11 5.35
N LYS A 320 41.80 -6.11 5.27
CA LYS A 320 40.91 -5.32 6.13
C LYS A 320 40.12 -6.18 7.12
N GLU A 321 40.49 -7.44 7.28
CA GLU A 321 39.80 -8.46 8.09
C GLU A 321 39.41 -7.95 9.48
N LYS A 322 40.37 -7.42 10.26
CA LYS A 322 40.12 -6.96 11.64
C LYS A 322 39.02 -5.89 11.73
N ASN A 323 38.95 -5.00 10.74
CA ASN A 323 37.94 -3.94 10.72
C ASN A 323 36.58 -4.50 10.29
N LEU A 324 36.57 -5.37 9.26
CA LEU A 324 35.35 -6.03 8.77
C LEU A 324 34.71 -6.90 9.85
N VAL A 325 35.48 -7.75 10.53
CA VAL A 325 35.01 -8.58 11.66
C VAL A 325 34.30 -7.71 12.68
N LYS A 326 34.94 -6.63 13.13
CA LYS A 326 34.38 -5.72 14.13
C LYS A 326 33.05 -5.12 13.68
N VAL A 327 32.95 -4.62 12.45
CA VAL A 327 31.72 -4.01 11.91
C VAL A 327 30.59 -5.03 11.81
N TRP A 328 30.89 -6.25 11.34
CA TRP A 328 29.89 -7.30 11.22
C TRP A 328 29.45 -7.87 12.58
N GLU A 329 30.36 -8.00 13.54
CA GLU A 329 30.04 -8.36 14.92
C GLU A 329 29.16 -7.30 15.59
N ASP A 330 29.45 -6.01 15.38
CA ASP A 330 28.62 -4.89 15.87
C ASP A 330 27.21 -4.94 15.26
N LEU A 331 27.10 -5.19 13.95
CA LEU A 331 25.81 -5.38 13.26
C LEU A 331 25.02 -6.54 13.87
N VAL A 332 25.65 -7.70 13.97
CA VAL A 332 25.03 -8.92 14.51
C VAL A 332 24.56 -8.70 15.94
N MET A 333 25.40 -8.06 16.78
CA MET A 333 25.08 -7.80 18.17
C MET A 333 23.90 -6.83 18.31
N LEU A 334 23.83 -5.80 17.48
CA LEU A 334 22.68 -4.89 17.42
C LEU A 334 21.40 -5.64 17.05
N LEU A 335 21.45 -6.46 15.99
CA LEU A 335 20.29 -7.22 15.52
C LEU A 335 19.80 -8.24 16.57
N GLU A 336 20.71 -8.97 17.22
CA GLU A 336 20.36 -9.93 18.27
C GLU A 336 19.80 -9.25 19.52
N THR A 337 20.34 -8.09 19.89
CA THR A 337 19.88 -7.40 21.11
C THR A 337 18.55 -6.68 20.89
N MET A 338 18.26 -6.22 19.67
CA MET A 338 16.95 -5.67 19.32
C MET A 338 15.81 -6.71 19.35
N GLU A 339 16.12 -8.01 19.50
CA GLU A 339 15.12 -9.04 19.77
C GLU A 339 14.70 -9.10 21.26
N ASP A 340 15.48 -8.49 22.16
CA ASP A 340 15.13 -8.41 23.56
C ASP A 340 14.07 -7.32 23.79
N ARG A 341 13.07 -7.59 24.62
CA ARG A 341 12.00 -6.62 24.93
C ARG A 341 12.45 -5.55 25.94
N GLN A 342 13.50 -5.83 26.70
CA GLN A 342 13.91 -5.00 27.82
C GLN A 342 14.87 -3.91 27.40
N ILE A 343 14.40 -2.66 27.44
CA ILE A 343 15.18 -1.49 27.00
C ILE A 343 16.54 -1.33 27.70
N HIS A 344 16.66 -1.80 28.95
CA HIS A 344 17.92 -1.69 29.70
C HIS A 344 19.01 -2.64 29.19
N VAL A 345 18.63 -3.72 28.49
CA VAL A 345 19.56 -4.63 27.80
C VAL A 345 20.04 -3.99 26.49
N ILE A 346 19.15 -3.28 25.78
CA ILE A 346 19.43 -2.65 24.49
C ILE A 346 20.28 -1.38 24.64
N LYS A 347 19.94 -0.54 25.64
CA LYS A 347 20.49 0.81 25.81
C LYS A 347 22.03 0.89 25.77
N PRO A 348 22.79 -0.02 26.41
CA PRO A 348 24.26 0.00 26.37
C PRO A 348 24.85 -0.19 24.97
N LEU A 349 24.11 -0.81 24.04
CA LEU A 349 24.59 -1.11 22.68
C LEU A 349 24.18 -0.07 21.64
N LEU A 350 23.24 0.82 21.96
CA LEU A 350 22.82 1.90 21.07
C LEU A 350 23.99 2.76 20.53
N PRO A 351 25.04 3.08 21.31
CA PRO A 351 26.19 3.80 20.77
C PRO A 351 26.90 3.08 19.61
N ARG A 352 26.78 1.75 19.49
CA ARG A 352 27.37 0.98 18.36
C ARG A 352 26.71 1.32 17.03
N LEU A 353 25.48 1.84 17.02
CA LEU A 353 24.84 2.33 15.80
C LEU A 353 25.66 3.45 15.14
N GLN A 354 26.31 4.29 15.94
CA GLN A 354 27.18 5.36 15.41
C GLN A 354 28.42 4.78 14.72
N THR A 355 28.96 3.66 15.22
CA THR A 355 30.00 2.89 14.52
C THR A 355 29.49 2.37 13.17
N MET A 356 28.27 1.87 13.12
CA MET A 356 27.64 1.38 11.88
C MET A 356 27.43 2.50 10.85
N ILE A 357 26.95 3.66 11.28
CA ILE A 357 26.76 4.83 10.41
C ILE A 357 28.10 5.27 9.82
N LYS A 358 29.15 5.35 10.65
CA LYS A 358 30.51 5.65 10.19
C LYS A 358 31.06 4.59 9.24
N ALA A 359 30.78 3.31 9.48
CA ALA A 359 31.21 2.22 8.61
C ALA A 359 30.56 2.26 7.21
N ALA A 360 29.36 2.82 7.11
CA ALA A 360 28.67 3.03 5.84
C ALA A 360 29.02 4.38 5.16
N SER A 361 29.73 5.27 5.84
CA SER A 361 30.04 6.60 5.36
C SER A 361 31.14 6.62 4.30
N SER A 362 31.03 7.58 3.37
CA SER A 362 32.01 7.89 2.34
C SER A 362 33.23 8.69 2.85
N GLU A 363 33.30 9.05 4.14
CA GLU A 363 34.49 9.67 4.74
C GLU A 363 35.75 8.77 4.66
N THR A 364 35.55 7.47 4.48
CA THR A 364 36.63 6.50 4.31
C THR A 364 36.89 6.22 2.83
N GLU A 365 38.16 6.03 2.42
CA GLU A 365 38.54 5.75 1.02
C GLU A 365 37.76 4.58 0.38
N LYS A 366 37.28 3.64 1.20
CA LYS A 366 36.33 2.60 0.81
C LYS A 366 35.33 2.37 1.94
N PRO A 367 34.02 2.64 1.73
CA PRO A 367 32.98 2.32 2.71
C PRO A 367 33.00 0.81 3.03
N VAL A 368 32.84 0.49 4.31
CA VAL A 368 32.95 -0.87 4.84
C VAL A 368 31.61 -1.61 4.74
N LEU A 369 30.50 -0.87 4.75
CA LEU A 369 29.15 -1.41 4.80
C LEU A 369 28.25 -0.72 3.77
N HIS A 370 27.44 -1.49 3.05
CA HIS A 370 26.37 -0.94 2.21
C HIS A 370 25.23 -0.37 3.08
N THR A 371 24.63 0.77 2.72
CA THR A 371 23.65 1.49 3.56
C THR A 371 22.33 0.73 3.75
N SER A 372 22.01 -0.25 2.88
CA SER A 372 20.82 -1.10 3.07
C SER A 372 20.85 -1.92 4.38
N TRP A 373 22.03 -2.18 4.93
CA TRP A 373 22.17 -2.77 6.28
C TRP A 373 21.75 -1.79 7.37
N LEU A 374 22.04 -0.48 7.21
CA LEU A 374 21.52 0.54 8.13
C LEU A 374 20.01 0.62 8.04
N CYS A 375 19.43 0.61 6.84
CA CYS A 375 17.97 0.55 6.66
C CYS A 375 17.37 -0.66 7.38
N THR A 376 18.05 -1.82 7.35
CA THR A 376 17.62 -3.03 8.08
C THR A 376 17.63 -2.80 9.59
N ILE A 377 18.69 -2.20 10.16
CA ILE A 377 18.72 -1.85 11.58
C ILE A 377 17.60 -0.85 11.92
N PHE A 378 17.41 0.19 11.11
CA PHE A 378 16.38 1.21 11.32
C PHE A 378 14.97 0.61 11.29
N ARG A 379 14.65 -0.23 10.30
CA ARG A 379 13.38 -0.97 10.23
C ARG A 379 13.12 -1.74 11.51
N ARG A 380 14.10 -2.51 11.98
CA ARG A 380 13.96 -3.32 13.21
C ARG A 380 13.81 -2.48 14.46
N GLY A 381 14.62 -1.43 14.61
CA GLY A 381 14.55 -0.57 15.78
C GLY A 381 13.25 0.24 15.86
N ILE A 382 12.69 0.67 14.74
CA ILE A 382 11.43 1.43 14.69
C ILE A 382 10.20 0.50 14.84
N ALA A 383 10.29 -0.75 14.38
CA ALA A 383 9.23 -1.75 14.57
C ALA A 383 9.21 -2.39 15.98
N HIS A 384 10.07 -1.93 16.89
CA HIS A 384 10.23 -2.53 18.21
C HIS A 384 9.07 -2.18 19.18
N GLU A 385 8.73 -3.11 20.09
CA GLU A 385 7.61 -2.95 21.04
C GLU A 385 7.80 -1.75 22.02
N SER A 386 9.05 -1.43 22.36
CA SER A 386 9.37 -0.32 23.26
C SER A 386 9.38 1.04 22.56
N ILE A 387 8.37 1.86 22.84
CA ILE A 387 8.26 3.25 22.31
C ILE A 387 9.49 4.13 22.63
N ALA A 388 10.23 3.83 23.69
CA ALA A 388 11.46 4.56 24.01
C ALA A 388 12.56 4.28 22.98
N LEU A 389 12.69 3.02 22.54
CA LEU A 389 13.62 2.66 21.47
C LEU A 389 13.14 3.24 20.14
N VAL A 390 11.85 3.11 19.83
CA VAL A 390 11.26 3.66 18.59
C VAL A 390 11.56 5.14 18.47
N LYS A 391 11.30 5.93 19.52
CA LYS A 391 11.63 7.38 19.54
C LYS A 391 13.10 7.65 19.27
N TRP A 392 13.99 6.91 19.94
CA TRP A 392 15.42 7.08 19.77
C TRP A 392 15.86 6.73 18.34
N MET A 393 15.40 5.59 17.80
CA MET A 393 15.70 5.15 16.44
C MET A 393 15.16 6.12 15.38
N THR A 394 13.91 6.59 15.55
CA THR A 394 13.33 7.63 14.69
C THR A 394 14.19 8.89 14.70
N GLU A 395 14.66 9.35 15.87
CA GLU A 395 15.56 10.50 15.97
C GLU A 395 16.88 10.27 15.22
N GLN A 396 17.46 9.08 15.30
CA GLN A 396 18.68 8.75 14.52
C GLN A 396 18.45 8.84 13.01
N VAL A 397 17.28 8.43 12.51
CA VAL A 397 16.95 8.53 11.08
C VAL A 397 16.69 9.99 10.67
N LEU A 398 15.96 10.75 11.48
CA LEU A 398 15.60 12.15 11.18
C LEU A 398 16.83 13.08 11.10
N TYR A 399 17.86 12.80 11.89
CA TYR A 399 19.10 13.56 11.95
C TYR A 399 20.28 12.83 11.31
N LEU A 400 20.02 11.85 10.43
CA LEU A 400 21.08 11.19 9.68
C LEU A 400 21.75 12.20 8.75
N ASP A 401 23.07 12.25 8.79
CA ASP A 401 23.87 13.08 7.89
C ASP A 401 23.95 12.42 6.50
N LEU A 402 23.18 12.95 5.55
CA LEU A 402 23.11 12.45 4.19
C LEU A 402 24.25 12.96 3.29
N ASP A 403 25.06 13.91 3.76
CA ASP A 403 26.24 14.36 3.03
C ASP A 403 27.37 13.32 3.14
N THR A 404 27.50 12.70 4.33
CA THR A 404 28.51 11.66 4.61
C THR A 404 27.98 10.23 4.43
N CYS A 405 26.68 10.00 4.59
CA CYS A 405 26.05 8.70 4.41
C CYS A 405 25.42 8.58 3.01
N PRO A 406 25.97 7.77 2.08
CA PRO A 406 25.54 7.71 0.68
C PRO A 406 24.23 6.92 0.47
N ILE A 407 23.31 6.95 1.43
CA ILE A 407 22.08 6.13 1.44
C ILE A 407 21.16 6.43 0.24
N ILE A 408 21.07 7.70 -0.17
CA ILE A 408 20.28 8.10 -1.34
C ILE A 408 21.00 7.69 -2.63
N GLU A 409 22.31 7.84 -2.70
CA GLU A 409 23.12 7.45 -3.87
C GLU A 409 23.10 5.94 -4.11
N GLN A 410 23.06 5.15 -3.03
CA GLN A 410 22.93 3.69 -3.04
C GLN A 410 21.48 3.21 -3.26
N GLY A 411 20.56 4.09 -3.66
CA GLY A 411 19.23 3.70 -4.12
C GLY A 411 18.17 3.52 -3.02
N GLU A 412 18.50 3.78 -1.75
CA GLU A 412 17.58 3.59 -0.61
C GLU A 412 16.64 4.79 -0.38
N HIS A 413 16.53 5.73 -1.32
CA HIS A 413 15.62 6.88 -1.21
C HIS A 413 14.15 6.49 -0.98
N LYS A 414 13.71 5.34 -1.52
CA LYS A 414 12.35 4.82 -1.33
C LYS A 414 12.03 4.48 0.13
N TYR A 415 13.04 4.13 0.92
CA TYR A 415 12.88 3.89 2.35
C TYR A 415 12.32 5.14 3.04
N PHE A 416 12.88 6.32 2.75
CA PHE A 416 12.42 7.59 3.33
C PHE A 416 11.08 8.06 2.77
N ALA A 417 10.80 7.79 1.49
CA ALA A 417 9.57 8.25 0.83
C ALA A 417 8.32 7.44 1.22
N SER A 418 8.48 6.20 1.70
CA SER A 418 7.36 5.31 2.02
C SER A 418 7.51 4.60 3.37
N GLU A 419 8.44 3.66 3.48
CA GLU A 419 8.54 2.76 4.64
C GLU A 419 8.74 3.51 5.97
N PHE A 420 9.66 4.48 5.98
CA PHE A 420 9.93 5.31 7.13
C PHE A 420 8.71 6.19 7.49
N LEU A 421 8.03 6.77 6.48
CA LEU A 421 6.85 7.59 6.72
C LEU A 421 5.72 6.78 7.39
N HIS A 422 5.48 5.55 6.95
CA HIS A 422 4.49 4.68 7.60
C HIS A 422 4.87 4.38 9.05
N SER A 423 6.16 4.24 9.32
CA SER A 423 6.66 3.93 10.65
C SER A 423 6.50 5.08 11.65
N ILE A 424 6.35 6.33 11.18
CA ILE A 424 6.17 7.52 12.02
C ILE A 424 4.70 7.99 12.14
N GLN A 425 3.74 7.16 11.74
CA GLN A 425 2.30 7.45 11.88
C GLN A 425 1.83 7.49 13.34
N ASP A 426 2.59 6.93 14.27
CA ASP A 426 2.22 6.89 15.67
C ASP A 426 2.28 8.29 16.32
N GLN A 427 1.13 8.79 16.77
CA GLN A 427 1.01 10.08 17.45
C GLN A 427 1.90 10.19 18.71
N ARG A 428 2.25 9.07 19.34
CA ARG A 428 3.14 9.04 20.52
C ARG A 428 4.54 9.55 20.22
N LEU A 429 4.95 9.64 18.95
CA LEU A 429 6.22 10.20 18.49
C LEU A 429 6.26 11.73 18.46
N TYR A 430 5.12 12.40 18.61
CA TYR A 430 5.00 13.85 18.55
C TYR A 430 4.69 14.50 19.92
N PRO A 431 5.32 14.09 21.04
CA PRO A 431 5.09 14.76 22.30
C PRO A 431 5.76 16.13 22.27
N ARG A 432 5.09 17.12 22.87
CA ARG A 432 5.75 18.38 23.18
C ARG A 432 6.93 18.13 24.14
N PRO A 433 8.10 18.74 23.92
CA PRO A 433 9.23 18.64 24.84
C PRO A 433 8.86 19.07 26.27
N LYS A 434 9.45 18.42 27.27
CA LYS A 434 9.19 18.76 28.67
C LYS A 434 9.66 20.20 28.96
N LYS A 435 8.85 20.97 29.68
CA LYS A 435 9.11 22.38 30.06
C LYS A 435 9.21 23.38 28.90
N SER A 436 8.83 23.01 27.67
CA SER A 436 8.80 23.96 26.55
C SER A 436 7.51 24.79 26.53
N ALA A 437 7.56 25.95 25.87
CA ALA A 437 6.40 26.81 25.66
C ALA A 437 5.28 26.08 24.87
N ARG A 438 4.05 26.60 24.96
CA ARG A 438 2.98 26.16 24.05
C ARG A 438 3.37 26.54 22.62
N GLY A 439 3.12 25.66 21.66
CA GLY A 439 3.50 25.85 20.26
C GLY A 439 4.92 25.42 19.89
N THR A 440 5.75 24.97 20.84
CA THR A 440 7.06 24.38 20.48
C THR A 440 6.88 23.12 19.65
N ILE A 441 7.58 23.06 18.52
CA ILE A 441 7.55 21.92 17.59
C ILE A 441 8.11 20.67 18.30
N PRO A 442 7.44 19.50 18.21
CA PRO A 442 7.97 18.23 18.68
C PRO A 442 9.30 17.87 18.02
N ILE A 443 10.15 17.11 18.71
CA ILE A 443 11.46 16.67 18.18
C ILE A 443 11.29 15.94 16.85
N CYS A 444 10.29 15.06 16.75
CA CYS A 444 9.97 14.35 15.50
C CYS A 444 9.60 15.33 14.37
N GLY A 445 8.78 16.35 14.65
CA GLY A 445 8.39 17.36 13.67
C GLY A 445 9.57 18.22 13.19
N ALA A 446 10.45 18.65 14.11
CA ALA A 446 11.65 19.39 13.75
C ALA A 446 12.64 18.52 12.96
N GLY A 447 12.77 17.25 13.33
CA GLY A 447 13.58 16.28 12.62
C GLY A 447 13.05 15.98 11.20
N LEU A 448 11.74 16.02 10.97
CA LEU A 448 11.17 15.84 9.63
C LEU A 448 11.57 16.97 8.68
N ILE A 449 11.54 18.22 9.18
CA ILE A 449 12.02 19.38 8.42
C ILE A 449 13.49 19.16 8.05
N HIS A 450 14.33 18.77 9.02
CA HIS A 450 15.75 18.50 8.79
C HIS A 450 15.97 17.38 7.75
N LEU A 451 15.29 16.25 7.91
CA LEU A 451 15.40 15.11 7.00
C LEU A 451 15.01 15.50 5.58
N PHE A 452 13.88 16.16 5.39
CA PHE A 452 13.42 16.54 4.05
C PHE A 452 14.37 17.53 3.39
N GLN A 453 14.88 18.52 4.13
CA GLN A 453 15.90 19.44 3.59
C GLN A 453 17.21 18.72 3.25
N SER A 454 17.60 17.73 4.05
CA SER A 454 18.80 16.92 3.79
C SER A 454 18.61 16.03 2.55
N CYS A 455 17.44 15.41 2.38
CA CYS A 455 17.10 14.64 1.18
C CYS A 455 17.14 15.54 -0.06
N TRP A 456 16.61 16.76 0.02
CA TRP A 456 16.68 17.72 -1.08
C TRP A 456 18.13 18.03 -1.52
N LYS A 457 19.03 18.21 -0.55
CA LYS A 457 20.45 18.48 -0.81
C LYS A 457 21.15 17.28 -1.45
N ALA A 458 20.91 16.09 -0.89
CA ALA A 458 21.51 14.84 -1.38
C ALA A 458 21.02 14.43 -2.78
N LEU A 459 19.77 14.78 -3.14
CA LEU A 459 19.22 14.56 -4.47
C LEU A 459 19.77 15.61 -5.46
N LYS A 460 20.66 15.19 -6.36
CA LYS A 460 21.44 16.09 -7.24
C LYS A 460 20.64 16.76 -8.36
N THR A 461 19.53 16.18 -8.82
CA THR A 461 18.75 16.69 -9.96
C THR A 461 17.30 16.99 -9.58
N ASP A 462 16.71 18.01 -10.20
CA ASP A 462 15.31 18.39 -9.98
C ASP A 462 14.33 17.29 -10.39
N GLU A 463 14.68 16.47 -11.39
CA GLU A 463 13.90 15.28 -11.76
C GLU A 463 13.84 14.26 -10.60
N LYS A 464 14.99 13.93 -9.99
CA LYS A 464 15.04 13.01 -8.85
C LYS A 464 14.36 13.59 -7.62
N ARG A 465 14.47 14.90 -7.39
CA ARG A 465 13.73 15.62 -6.34
C ARG A 465 12.24 15.52 -6.57
N GLY A 466 11.77 15.84 -7.77
CA GLY A 466 10.36 15.74 -8.16
C GLY A 466 9.80 14.32 -7.98
N GLN A 467 10.55 13.29 -8.41
CA GLN A 467 10.18 11.90 -8.19
C GLN A 467 10.07 11.57 -6.70
N PHE A 468 11.06 11.96 -5.89
CA PHE A 468 11.07 11.69 -4.44
C PHE A 468 9.90 12.34 -3.69
N TYR A 469 9.69 13.65 -3.86
CA TYR A 469 8.58 14.35 -3.20
C TYR A 469 7.23 13.97 -3.79
N GLY A 470 7.17 13.63 -5.07
CA GLY A 470 6.01 13.01 -5.70
C GLY A 470 5.63 11.69 -5.03
N SER A 471 6.60 10.81 -4.76
CA SER A 471 6.38 9.55 -4.03
C SER A 471 5.97 9.76 -2.57
N ILE A 472 6.44 10.82 -1.90
CA ILE A 472 5.95 11.20 -0.57
C ILE A 472 4.46 11.56 -0.65
N LEU A 473 4.07 12.43 -1.58
CA LEU A 473 2.67 12.84 -1.76
C LEU A 473 1.79 11.65 -2.17
N GLU A 474 2.28 10.77 -3.02
CA GLU A 474 1.60 9.53 -3.39
C GLU A 474 1.34 8.65 -2.17
N THR A 475 2.36 8.44 -1.34
CA THR A 475 2.28 7.67 -0.08
C THR A 475 1.26 8.29 0.88
N LEU A 476 1.24 9.61 1.00
CA LEU A 476 0.25 10.33 1.81
C LEU A 476 -1.18 10.16 1.26
N SER A 477 -1.33 10.07 -0.06
CA SER A 477 -2.63 9.97 -0.73
C SER A 477 -3.24 8.57 -0.80
N THR A 478 -2.43 7.53 -0.59
CA THR A 478 -2.85 6.11 -0.70
C THR A 478 -3.12 5.45 0.64
N SER A 479 -2.61 6.03 1.74
CA SER A 479 -2.74 5.48 3.08
C SER A 479 -3.59 6.38 3.99
N ASN A 480 -4.10 5.81 5.09
CA ASN A 480 -4.81 6.57 6.11
C ASN A 480 -3.83 7.18 7.11
N TRP A 481 -4.00 8.47 7.42
CA TRP A 481 -3.08 9.21 8.29
C TRP A 481 -3.78 9.78 9.51
N GLY A 482 -3.10 9.69 10.65
CA GLY A 482 -3.50 10.45 11.84
C GLY A 482 -3.29 11.96 11.62
N PRO A 483 -4.14 12.82 12.19
CA PRO A 483 -4.12 14.26 11.90
C PRO A 483 -2.83 14.96 12.38
N VAL A 484 -2.24 14.50 13.49
CA VAL A 484 -1.00 15.08 14.05
C VAL A 484 0.23 14.75 13.18
N PRO A 485 0.55 13.47 12.88
CA PRO A 485 1.64 13.14 11.96
C PRO A 485 1.48 13.81 10.59
N LEU A 486 0.26 13.79 10.02
CA LEU A 486 -0.01 14.39 8.72
C LEU A 486 0.36 15.87 8.70
N MET A 487 -0.07 16.63 9.71
CA MET A 487 0.22 18.06 9.81
C MET A 487 1.73 18.35 9.84
N PHE A 488 2.51 17.58 10.62
CA PHE A 488 3.97 17.77 10.68
C PHE A 488 4.69 17.35 9.40
N ILE A 489 4.18 16.35 8.68
CA ILE A 489 4.69 16.01 7.35
C ILE A 489 4.39 17.14 6.37
N CYS A 490 3.17 17.69 6.35
CA CYS A 490 2.83 18.85 5.52
C CYS A 490 3.75 20.04 5.84
N GLN A 491 4.01 20.30 7.11
CA GLN A 491 4.95 21.34 7.56
C GLN A 491 6.35 21.08 6.99
N ALA A 492 6.87 19.85 7.10
CA ALA A 492 8.18 19.50 6.60
C ALA A 492 8.32 19.68 5.08
N ILE A 493 7.30 19.30 4.29
CA ILE A 493 7.28 19.52 2.84
C ILE A 493 7.32 21.03 2.53
N SER A 494 6.55 21.83 3.27
CA SER A 494 6.50 23.29 3.06
C SER A 494 7.81 24.01 3.39
N CYS A 495 8.72 23.36 4.11
CA CYS A 495 10.03 23.90 4.48
C CYS A 495 11.17 23.44 3.55
N VAL A 496 10.86 22.68 2.49
CA VAL A 496 11.83 22.33 1.45
C VAL A 496 12.26 23.59 0.69
N PRO A 497 13.53 23.73 0.28
CA PRO A 497 13.98 24.91 -0.46
C PRO A 497 13.18 25.13 -1.75
N GLN A 498 12.89 26.41 -2.06
CA GLN A 498 12.14 26.81 -3.24
C GLN A 498 12.75 26.21 -4.51
N SER A 499 11.95 25.48 -5.28
CA SER A 499 12.38 24.73 -6.46
C SER A 499 11.20 24.39 -7.37
N GLN A 500 11.44 24.06 -8.64
CA GLN A 500 10.37 23.81 -9.63
C GLN A 500 10.20 22.30 -9.86
N ILE A 501 9.69 21.57 -8.86
CA ILE A 501 9.76 20.09 -8.82
C ILE A 501 8.41 19.37 -8.86
N LEU A 502 7.29 20.01 -8.48
CA LEU A 502 5.98 19.37 -8.45
C LEU A 502 5.27 19.53 -9.80
N ASN A 503 4.84 18.40 -10.37
CA ASN A 503 4.09 18.35 -11.62
C ASN A 503 2.57 18.25 -11.38
N LYS A 504 1.79 18.14 -12.46
CA LYS A 504 0.33 17.98 -12.42
C LYS A 504 -0.12 16.81 -11.54
N GLN A 505 0.58 15.68 -11.58
CA GLN A 505 0.23 14.50 -10.79
C GLN A 505 0.39 14.76 -9.28
N ALA A 506 1.45 15.46 -8.88
CA ALA A 506 1.67 15.86 -7.49
C ALA A 506 0.54 16.76 -6.96
N LEU A 507 0.03 17.69 -7.78
CA LEU A 507 -1.12 18.52 -7.43
C LEU A 507 -2.39 17.67 -7.22
N LEU A 508 -2.62 16.65 -8.04
CA LEU A 508 -3.73 15.71 -7.85
C LEU A 508 -3.60 14.92 -6.53
N PHE A 509 -2.40 14.52 -6.14
CA PHE A 509 -2.17 13.90 -4.84
C PHE A 509 -2.49 14.85 -3.68
N ILE A 510 -2.07 16.12 -3.76
CA ILE A 510 -2.43 17.14 -2.74
C ILE A 510 -3.95 17.28 -2.64
N ARG A 511 -4.65 17.41 -3.77
CA ARG A 511 -6.12 17.48 -3.79
C ARG A 511 -6.76 16.27 -3.11
N LYS A 512 -6.28 15.06 -3.42
CA LYS A 512 -6.77 13.82 -2.80
C LYS A 512 -6.51 13.78 -1.29
N ILE A 513 -5.33 14.21 -0.83
CA ILE A 513 -5.00 14.27 0.60
C ILE A 513 -5.95 15.24 1.32
N LEU A 514 -6.20 16.40 0.73
CA LEU A 514 -7.08 17.42 1.30
C LEU A 514 -8.52 16.92 1.46
N THR A 515 -9.09 16.32 0.41
CA THR A 515 -10.49 15.87 0.41
C THR A 515 -10.75 14.58 1.18
N THR A 516 -9.73 13.73 1.39
CA THR A 516 -9.93 12.43 2.04
C THR A 516 -9.42 12.36 3.48
N GLN A 517 -8.30 13.03 3.78
CA GLN A 517 -7.62 12.91 5.08
C GLN A 517 -7.76 14.18 5.92
N VAL A 518 -7.59 15.36 5.31
CA VAL A 518 -7.51 16.64 6.04
C VAL A 518 -8.90 17.12 6.48
N THR A 519 -9.95 16.93 5.68
CA THR A 519 -11.34 17.33 6.03
C THR A 519 -11.81 16.73 7.36
N ASN A 520 -11.41 15.49 7.67
CA ASN A 520 -11.80 14.77 8.89
C ASN A 520 -10.98 15.16 10.14
N SER A 521 -10.04 16.10 10.01
CA SER A 521 -9.22 16.60 11.11
C SER A 521 -9.93 17.73 11.88
N GLY A 522 -9.55 17.94 13.14
CA GLY A 522 -10.04 19.08 13.91
C GLY A 522 -9.64 20.42 13.27
N VAL A 523 -10.52 21.43 13.36
CA VAL A 523 -10.44 22.73 12.65
C VAL A 523 -9.03 23.35 12.65
N PHE A 524 -8.35 23.39 13.80
CA PHE A 524 -7.00 23.99 13.89
C PHE A 524 -5.92 23.19 13.14
N LEU A 525 -5.96 21.86 13.21
CA LEU A 525 -4.99 21.01 12.50
C LEU A 525 -5.25 21.04 11.00
N ARG A 526 -6.54 21.08 10.62
CA ARG A 526 -6.99 21.20 9.24
C ARG A 526 -6.48 22.50 8.60
N GLY A 527 -6.73 23.65 9.24
CA GLY A 527 -6.26 24.95 8.75
C GLY A 527 -4.73 25.07 8.69
N ALA A 528 -4.01 24.49 9.67
CA ALA A 528 -2.55 24.43 9.64
C ALA A 528 -2.02 23.59 8.47
N ALA A 529 -2.55 22.38 8.26
CA ALA A 529 -2.16 21.51 7.15
C ALA A 529 -2.44 22.17 5.79
N GLN A 530 -3.61 22.79 5.64
CA GLN A 530 -3.97 23.56 4.45
C GLN A 530 -2.98 24.70 4.19
N SER A 531 -2.63 25.47 5.22
CA SER A 531 -1.65 26.57 5.11
C SER A 531 -0.27 26.08 4.64
N PHE A 532 0.20 24.95 5.16
CA PHE A 532 1.47 24.35 4.72
C PHE A 532 1.40 23.82 3.29
N PHE A 533 0.28 23.24 2.86
CA PHE A 533 0.11 22.80 1.48
C PHE A 533 0.03 23.96 0.50
N VAL A 534 -0.64 25.08 0.84
CA VAL A 534 -0.61 26.27 0.00
C VAL A 534 0.84 26.76 -0.18
N ARG A 535 1.60 26.90 0.91
CA ARG A 535 3.04 27.27 0.81
C ARG A 535 3.87 26.27 0.01
N THR A 536 3.53 24.98 0.09
CA THR A 536 4.14 23.94 -0.73
C THR A 536 3.85 24.17 -2.22
N LEU A 537 2.60 24.49 -2.57
CA LEU A 537 2.23 24.82 -3.95
C LEU A 537 2.98 26.06 -4.45
N LEU A 538 3.07 27.12 -3.64
CA LEU A 538 3.77 28.35 -4.03
C LEU A 538 5.28 28.13 -4.21
N SER A 539 5.91 27.31 -3.37
CA SER A 539 7.37 27.13 -3.37
C SER A 539 7.89 26.03 -4.29
N LEU A 540 7.09 24.98 -4.55
CA LEU A 540 7.56 23.75 -5.21
C LEU A 540 6.93 23.45 -6.59
N THR A 541 5.85 24.15 -6.99
CA THR A 541 5.16 23.88 -8.28
C THR A 541 6.08 24.17 -9.46
N ASN A 542 6.18 23.23 -10.39
CA ASN A 542 6.89 23.40 -11.65
C ASN A 542 5.98 24.08 -12.69
N LEU A 543 6.20 25.37 -12.90
CA LEU A 543 5.42 26.24 -13.78
C LEU A 543 5.60 25.92 -15.27
N SER A 544 6.65 25.19 -15.65
CA SER A 544 6.87 24.81 -17.06
C SER A 544 6.00 23.63 -17.50
N VAL A 545 5.40 22.90 -16.55
CA VAL A 545 4.55 21.73 -16.82
C VAL A 545 3.16 21.83 -16.18
N VAL A 546 2.94 22.82 -15.30
CA VAL A 546 1.66 23.07 -14.64
C VAL A 546 1.07 24.38 -15.18
N PRO A 547 0.00 24.30 -16.00
CA PRO A 547 -0.68 25.49 -16.50
C PRO A 547 -1.53 26.15 -15.39
N PRO A 548 -1.91 27.44 -15.56
CA PRO A 548 -2.74 28.17 -14.61
C PRO A 548 -4.04 27.44 -14.22
N LYS A 549 -4.66 26.73 -15.18
CA LYS A 549 -5.87 25.92 -14.95
C LYS A 549 -5.68 24.86 -13.87
N ASP A 550 -4.60 24.08 -13.95
CA ASP A 550 -4.36 22.96 -13.05
C ASP A 550 -3.97 23.47 -11.65
N PHE A 551 -3.24 24.59 -11.59
CA PHE A 551 -2.91 25.26 -10.33
C PHE A 551 -4.16 25.84 -9.64
N ALA A 552 -5.03 26.53 -10.37
CA ALA A 552 -6.28 27.06 -9.85
C ALA A 552 -7.22 25.94 -9.36
N ALA A 553 -7.26 24.81 -10.06
CA ALA A 553 -8.02 23.63 -9.64
C ALA A 553 -7.47 22.96 -8.39
N ALA A 554 -6.16 23.10 -8.10
CA ALA A 554 -5.58 22.69 -6.82
C ALA A 554 -5.98 23.68 -5.71
N LEU A 555 -5.91 24.98 -5.99
CA LEU A 555 -6.31 26.02 -5.05
C LEU A 555 -7.80 25.98 -4.69
N SER A 556 -8.70 25.52 -5.55
CA SER A 556 -10.15 25.50 -5.27
C SER A 556 -10.58 24.52 -4.18
N ILE A 557 -9.73 23.55 -3.83
CA ILE A 557 -10.03 22.52 -2.81
C ILE A 557 -9.86 23.05 -1.38
N PHE A 558 -9.09 24.12 -1.18
CA PHE A 558 -8.86 24.69 0.15
C PHE A 558 -10.12 25.41 0.65
N GLU A 559 -10.53 25.17 1.89
CA GLU A 559 -11.75 25.77 2.42
C GLU A 559 -11.47 27.21 2.87
N SER A 560 -12.35 28.14 2.53
CA SER A 560 -12.21 29.55 2.92
C SER A 560 -12.32 29.73 4.44
N GLU A 561 -13.10 28.90 5.11
CA GLU A 561 -13.26 28.89 6.57
C GLU A 561 -12.00 28.45 7.32
N ASP A 562 -11.14 27.64 6.68
CA ASP A 562 -9.98 27.02 7.31
C ASP A 562 -8.66 27.79 7.09
N GLY A 563 -8.63 28.76 6.17
CA GLY A 563 -7.50 29.69 6.10
C GLY A 563 -7.27 30.38 4.75
N LEU A 564 -7.62 29.76 3.61
CA LEU A 564 -7.41 30.40 2.31
C LEU A 564 -8.62 31.27 1.93
N ALA A 565 -8.67 32.48 2.48
CA ALA A 565 -9.69 33.47 2.16
C ALA A 565 -9.06 34.84 1.86
N ARG A 566 -9.71 35.63 1.00
CA ARG A 566 -9.29 37.00 0.70
C ARG A 566 -9.18 37.83 1.98
N GLY A 567 -8.11 38.61 2.11
CA GLY A 567 -7.80 39.40 3.31
C GLY A 567 -6.99 38.66 4.38
N THR A 568 -6.74 37.35 4.22
CA THR A 568 -5.83 36.60 5.10
C THR A 568 -4.36 36.81 4.72
N THR A 569 -3.46 36.49 5.65
CA THR A 569 -2.01 36.50 5.38
C THR A 569 -1.63 35.50 4.30
N LEU A 570 -2.24 34.31 4.31
CA LEU A 570 -2.00 33.27 3.31
C LEU A 570 -2.44 33.70 1.90
N TRP A 571 -3.57 34.39 1.78
CA TRP A 571 -3.99 35.01 0.51
C TRP A 571 -2.97 36.03 0.02
N THR A 572 -2.45 36.87 0.93
CA THR A 572 -1.41 37.85 0.59
C THR A 572 -0.12 37.18 0.09
N GLU A 573 0.24 36.02 0.64
CA GLU A 573 1.35 35.19 0.12
C GLU A 573 1.08 34.75 -1.33
N CYS A 574 -0.13 34.25 -1.64
CA CYS A 574 -0.52 33.88 -3.00
C CYS A 574 -0.50 35.07 -3.99
N VAL A 575 -1.00 36.23 -3.56
CA VAL A 575 -0.99 37.48 -4.36
C VAL A 575 0.42 37.92 -4.70
N ASN A 576 1.32 37.93 -3.70
CA ASN A 576 2.72 38.28 -3.91
C ASN A 576 3.44 37.29 -4.82
N TRP A 577 3.16 36.00 -4.65
CA TRP A 577 3.71 34.93 -5.49
C TRP A 577 3.31 35.11 -6.96
N LEU A 578 2.02 35.31 -7.25
CA LEU A 578 1.53 35.50 -8.62
C LEU A 578 2.17 36.74 -9.27
N LYS A 579 2.29 37.83 -8.50
CA LYS A 579 2.94 39.07 -8.95
C LYS A 579 4.41 38.89 -9.33
N VAL A 580 5.13 37.98 -8.67
CA VAL A 580 6.54 37.68 -8.99
C VAL A 580 6.61 36.86 -10.27
N ILE A 581 5.83 35.77 -10.37
CA ILE A 581 5.88 34.85 -11.51
C ILE A 581 5.48 35.52 -12.81
N CYS A 582 4.42 36.33 -12.81
CA CYS A 582 3.98 37.03 -14.01
C CYS A 582 5.01 38.08 -14.50
N LYS A 583 6.00 38.45 -13.69
CA LYS A 583 7.10 39.34 -14.10
C LYS A 583 8.32 38.59 -14.62
N GLU A 584 8.40 37.28 -14.41
CA GLU A 584 9.52 36.47 -14.88
C GLU A 584 9.39 36.22 -16.39
N GLN A 585 10.40 36.65 -17.16
CA GLN A 585 10.37 36.61 -18.63
C GLN A 585 10.38 35.18 -19.21
N ASN A 586 10.66 34.16 -18.40
CA ASN A 586 10.85 32.78 -18.87
C ASN A 586 9.55 31.95 -18.90
N ASN A 587 8.43 32.45 -18.38
CA ASN A 587 7.17 31.70 -18.28
C ASN A 587 6.09 32.29 -19.20
N GLU A 588 6.10 31.94 -20.48
CA GLU A 588 5.17 32.47 -21.48
C GLU A 588 3.68 32.22 -21.12
N GLU A 589 3.35 31.04 -20.59
CA GLU A 589 1.98 30.68 -20.17
C GLU A 589 1.49 31.49 -18.95
N TRP A 590 2.40 31.94 -18.10
CA TRP A 590 2.10 32.69 -16.87
C TRP A 590 2.30 34.20 -17.03
N SER A 591 2.62 34.67 -18.24
CA SER A 591 2.70 36.10 -18.52
C SER A 591 1.36 36.81 -18.28
N PRO A 592 1.35 38.12 -17.97
CA PRO A 592 0.10 38.87 -17.75
C PRO A 592 -0.87 38.74 -18.92
N THR A 593 -0.33 38.84 -20.14
CA THR A 593 -1.10 38.70 -21.38
C THR A 593 -1.72 37.32 -21.52
N SER A 594 -0.94 36.25 -21.31
CA SER A 594 -1.42 34.87 -21.43
C SER A 594 -2.44 34.54 -20.34
N LEU A 595 -2.22 34.98 -19.11
CA LEU A 595 -3.15 34.77 -18.01
C LEU A 595 -4.47 35.52 -18.22
N ASN A 596 -4.42 36.77 -18.67
CA ASN A 596 -5.61 37.57 -18.96
C ASN A 596 -6.40 36.96 -20.14
N GLN A 597 -5.72 36.50 -21.20
CA GLN A 597 -6.34 35.77 -22.30
C GLN A 597 -6.95 34.43 -21.85
N TYR A 598 -6.27 33.70 -20.97
CA TYR A 598 -6.79 32.47 -20.36
C TYR A 598 -8.06 32.75 -19.57
N LEU A 599 -8.09 33.80 -18.72
CA LEU A 599 -9.27 34.16 -17.94
C LEU A 599 -10.47 34.54 -18.83
N MET A 600 -10.25 35.26 -19.92
CA MET A 600 -11.32 35.53 -20.91
C MET A 600 -11.80 34.26 -21.60
N THR A 601 -10.87 33.41 -22.04
CA THR A 601 -11.21 32.14 -22.70
C THR A 601 -11.97 31.22 -21.76
N ALA A 602 -11.55 31.15 -20.49
CA ALA A 602 -12.20 30.40 -19.42
C ALA A 602 -13.61 30.94 -19.13
N THR A 603 -13.78 32.26 -19.10
CA THR A 603 -15.10 32.90 -18.95
C THR A 603 -16.03 32.45 -20.08
N ASN A 604 -15.56 32.52 -21.32
CA ASN A 604 -16.34 32.09 -22.47
C ASN A 604 -16.65 30.58 -22.44
N SER A 605 -15.69 29.73 -22.05
CA SER A 605 -15.91 28.29 -21.94
C SER A 605 -16.89 27.92 -20.83
N LEU A 606 -16.86 28.61 -19.69
CA LEU A 606 -17.82 28.41 -18.60
C LEU A 606 -19.26 28.76 -19.00
N LEU A 607 -19.41 29.73 -19.91
CA LEU A 607 -20.71 30.17 -20.44
C LEU A 607 -21.13 29.43 -21.72
N GLN A 608 -20.29 28.54 -22.26
CA GLN A 608 -20.65 27.70 -23.41
C GLN A 608 -21.48 26.50 -22.96
N VAL A 609 -22.61 26.27 -23.63
CA VAL A 609 -23.48 25.11 -23.41
C VAL A 609 -23.53 24.33 -24.71
N SER A 610 -22.79 23.20 -24.78
CA SER A 610 -22.61 22.44 -26.03
C SER A 610 -23.78 21.49 -26.35
N GLN A 611 -24.39 20.83 -25.34
CA GLN A 611 -25.57 19.95 -25.47
C GLN A 611 -26.36 19.91 -24.15
N GLU A 612 -27.70 19.82 -24.21
CA GLU A 612 -28.58 19.82 -23.01
C GLU A 612 -28.42 18.56 -22.11
N SER A 613 -27.87 17.46 -22.63
CA SER A 613 -27.71 16.20 -21.91
C SER A 613 -26.53 16.14 -20.93
N ASP A 614 -25.56 17.06 -21.03
CA ASP A 614 -24.32 17.06 -20.24
C ASP A 614 -24.28 18.17 -19.16
N PHE A 615 -25.41 18.83 -18.90
CA PHE A 615 -25.44 19.95 -17.95
C PHE A 615 -25.23 19.48 -16.50
N SER A 616 -24.16 19.97 -15.88
CA SER A 616 -23.92 19.85 -14.43
C SER A 616 -23.36 21.13 -13.84
N LEU A 617 -23.85 21.49 -12.65
CA LEU A 617 -23.24 22.56 -11.84
C LEU A 617 -21.97 21.99 -11.21
N ASN A 618 -20.85 22.67 -11.41
CA ASN A 618 -19.54 22.20 -10.97
C ASN A 618 -18.88 23.29 -10.13
N GLU A 619 -19.25 23.31 -8.85
CA GLU A 619 -18.80 24.32 -7.90
C GLU A 619 -17.26 24.41 -7.86
N THR A 620 -16.55 23.29 -8.04
CA THR A 620 -15.08 23.27 -7.98
C THR A 620 -14.41 23.98 -9.15
N GLU A 621 -15.00 23.91 -10.34
CA GLU A 621 -14.49 24.58 -11.54
C GLU A 621 -14.75 26.08 -11.48
N VAL A 622 -15.94 26.47 -11.05
CA VAL A 622 -16.30 27.89 -10.88
C VAL A 622 -15.50 28.52 -9.73
N THR A 623 -15.31 27.82 -8.61
CA THR A 623 -14.46 28.30 -7.49
C THR A 623 -13.01 28.44 -7.93
N SER A 624 -12.49 27.50 -8.73
CA SER A 624 -11.16 27.59 -9.33
C SER A 624 -11.00 28.85 -10.18
N PHE A 625 -11.97 29.13 -11.06
CA PHE A 625 -11.99 30.34 -11.87
C PHE A 625 -12.07 31.61 -11.00
N SER A 626 -13.01 31.69 -10.08
CA SER A 626 -13.24 32.84 -9.20
C SER A 626 -11.99 33.19 -8.39
N ARG A 627 -11.33 32.19 -7.79
CA ARG A 627 -10.10 32.41 -7.02
C ARG A 627 -8.97 32.95 -7.87
N LEU A 628 -8.74 32.37 -9.04
CA LEU A 628 -7.69 32.85 -9.94
C LEU A 628 -7.97 34.26 -10.45
N LEU A 629 -9.23 34.57 -10.78
CA LEU A 629 -9.64 35.91 -11.21
C LEU A 629 -9.34 36.94 -10.12
N ILE A 630 -9.77 36.68 -8.88
CA ILE A 630 -9.56 37.60 -7.75
C ILE A 630 -8.06 37.72 -7.45
N LEU A 631 -7.29 36.63 -7.47
CA LEU A 631 -5.83 36.68 -7.31
C LEU A 631 -5.15 37.52 -8.40
N ALA A 632 -5.58 37.41 -9.65
CA ALA A 632 -5.05 38.20 -10.77
C ALA A 632 -5.34 39.70 -10.58
N VAL A 633 -6.50 40.06 -10.06
CA VAL A 633 -6.85 41.45 -9.73
C VAL A 633 -6.01 41.95 -8.55
N ASP A 634 -5.97 41.21 -7.44
CA ASP A 634 -5.27 41.60 -6.21
C ASP A 634 -3.75 41.71 -6.42
N SER A 635 -3.19 40.93 -7.34
CA SER A 635 -1.76 40.99 -7.72
C SER A 635 -1.44 42.15 -8.67
N GLY A 636 -2.46 42.78 -9.26
CA GLY A 636 -2.33 43.83 -10.27
C GLY A 636 -1.96 43.30 -11.67
N VAL A 637 -2.12 41.99 -11.92
CA VAL A 637 -1.87 41.36 -13.22
C VAL A 637 -3.05 41.59 -14.16
N LEU A 638 -4.27 41.53 -13.64
CA LEU A 638 -5.49 41.87 -14.37
C LEU A 638 -5.93 43.31 -14.02
N PRO A 639 -5.89 44.26 -14.97
CA PRO A 639 -6.34 45.63 -14.71
C PRO A 639 -7.87 45.70 -14.54
N TYR A 640 -8.33 46.68 -13.77
CA TYR A 640 -9.76 46.96 -13.64
C TYR A 640 -10.40 47.46 -14.94
N THR A 641 -9.69 48.32 -15.66
CA THR A 641 -10.14 49.01 -16.88
C THR A 641 -9.08 48.87 -17.98
N VAL A 642 -9.51 48.81 -19.23
CA VAL A 642 -8.61 48.87 -20.39
C VAL A 642 -7.87 50.21 -20.39
N GLU A 643 -6.54 50.18 -20.53
CA GLU A 643 -5.77 51.39 -20.78
C GLU A 643 -6.00 51.89 -22.21
N PRO A 644 -6.18 53.21 -22.44
CA PRO A 644 -6.45 53.74 -23.76
C PRO A 644 -5.30 53.43 -24.74
N GLY A 645 -5.55 52.55 -25.71
CA GLY A 645 -4.60 52.14 -26.75
C GLY A 645 -4.11 50.69 -26.67
N ILE A 646 -4.43 49.93 -25.61
CA ILE A 646 -4.01 48.53 -25.42
C ILE A 646 -5.23 47.61 -25.50
N GLN A 647 -5.22 46.61 -26.38
CA GLN A 647 -6.28 45.58 -26.50
C GLN A 647 -6.00 44.41 -25.56
N GLU A 648 -5.97 44.68 -24.25
CA GLU A 648 -5.84 43.62 -23.24
C GLU A 648 -7.14 43.48 -22.45
N PRO A 649 -7.53 42.25 -22.11
CA PRO A 649 -8.74 42.03 -21.36
C PRO A 649 -8.63 42.57 -19.92
N CYS A 650 -9.73 43.10 -19.42
CA CYS A 650 -9.82 43.69 -18.09
C CYS A 650 -10.96 43.08 -17.27
N LEU A 651 -10.95 43.31 -15.95
CA LEU A 651 -11.98 42.80 -15.05
C LEU A 651 -13.40 43.23 -15.47
N ILE A 652 -13.58 44.49 -15.89
CA ILE A 652 -14.89 45.00 -16.33
C ILE A 652 -15.42 44.21 -17.52
N GLU A 653 -14.56 43.84 -18.47
CA GLU A 653 -14.97 43.07 -19.65
C GLU A 653 -15.43 41.65 -19.27
N ILE A 654 -14.70 40.99 -18.38
CA ILE A 654 -15.07 39.67 -17.84
C ILE A 654 -16.42 39.74 -17.12
N VAL A 655 -16.56 40.68 -16.18
CA VAL A 655 -17.79 40.84 -15.40
C VAL A 655 -18.97 41.21 -16.30
N ASN A 656 -18.78 42.10 -17.27
CA ASN A 656 -19.82 42.47 -18.25
C ASN A 656 -20.20 41.30 -19.17
N THR A 657 -19.28 40.39 -19.47
CA THR A 657 -19.59 39.17 -20.24
C THR A 657 -20.54 38.27 -19.46
N VAL A 658 -20.31 38.13 -18.14
CA VAL A 658 -21.17 37.33 -17.25
C VAL A 658 -22.52 38.02 -17.00
N THR A 659 -22.52 39.29 -16.61
CA THR A 659 -23.77 40.03 -16.34
C THR A 659 -24.58 40.31 -17.60
N GLY A 660 -23.92 40.46 -18.75
CA GLY A 660 -24.55 40.60 -20.05
C GLY A 660 -25.46 39.43 -20.39
N VAL A 661 -25.10 38.20 -19.99
CA VAL A 661 -25.99 37.03 -20.12
C VAL A 661 -27.29 37.26 -19.35
N ILE A 662 -27.21 37.64 -18.07
CA ILE A 662 -28.39 37.86 -17.20
C ILE A 662 -29.25 39.03 -17.70
N LEU A 663 -28.62 40.14 -18.08
CA LEU A 663 -29.29 41.33 -18.59
C LEU A 663 -30.03 41.06 -19.91
N SER A 664 -29.54 40.12 -20.71
CA SER A 664 -30.10 39.79 -22.01
C SER A 664 -31.31 38.83 -21.94
N ILE A 665 -31.55 38.19 -20.80
CA ILE A 665 -32.64 37.20 -20.60
C ILE A 665 -34.02 37.78 -20.99
N PRO A 666 -34.43 38.98 -20.55
CA PRO A 666 -35.74 39.51 -20.89
C PRO A 666 -35.94 39.73 -22.40
N ASN A 667 -34.84 39.89 -23.15
CA ASN A 667 -34.83 40.24 -24.57
C ASN A 667 -34.58 39.03 -25.49
N HIS A 668 -34.23 37.86 -24.94
CA HIS A 668 -33.89 36.65 -25.70
C HIS A 668 -34.62 35.41 -25.17
N PRO A 669 -35.90 35.21 -25.56
CA PRO A 669 -36.72 34.09 -25.06
C PRO A 669 -36.21 32.69 -25.45
N TYR A 670 -35.28 32.60 -26.42
CA TYR A 670 -34.68 31.35 -26.88
C TYR A 670 -33.30 31.07 -26.28
N MET A 671 -32.82 31.89 -25.33
CA MET A 671 -31.54 31.65 -24.66
C MET A 671 -31.63 30.38 -23.80
N SER A 672 -30.63 29.52 -23.88
CA SER A 672 -30.54 28.34 -23.00
C SER A 672 -30.49 28.77 -21.53
N HIS A 673 -31.45 28.28 -20.74
CA HIS A 673 -31.52 28.54 -19.29
C HIS A 673 -30.24 28.12 -18.57
N HIS A 674 -29.60 27.02 -18.98
CA HIS A 674 -28.30 26.57 -18.48
C HIS A 674 -27.18 27.60 -18.60
N LYS A 675 -27.21 28.43 -19.64
CA LYS A 675 -26.23 29.52 -19.81
C LYS A 675 -26.42 30.61 -18.75
N ALA A 676 -27.67 30.94 -18.43
CA ALA A 676 -28.00 31.87 -17.36
C ALA A 676 -27.71 31.28 -15.98
N GLU A 677 -27.97 29.98 -15.76
CA GLU A 677 -27.60 29.28 -14.52
C GLU A 677 -26.09 29.33 -14.28
N LYS A 678 -25.25 29.10 -15.31
CA LYS A 678 -23.79 29.24 -15.23
C LYS A 678 -23.35 30.68 -14.91
N ALA A 679 -23.98 31.68 -15.51
CA ALA A 679 -23.69 33.07 -15.20
C ALA A 679 -24.00 33.42 -13.73
N VAL A 680 -25.12 32.92 -13.20
CA VAL A 680 -25.48 33.05 -11.78
C VAL A 680 -24.47 32.31 -10.89
N GLU A 681 -24.08 31.09 -11.24
CA GLU A 681 -23.07 30.30 -10.52
C GLU A 681 -21.75 31.06 -10.37
N VAL A 682 -21.27 31.69 -11.45
CA VAL A 682 -20.06 32.54 -11.44
C VAL A 682 -20.22 33.75 -10.52
N LEU A 683 -21.33 34.50 -10.61
CA LEU A 683 -21.52 35.68 -9.76
C LEU A 683 -21.62 35.32 -8.26
N VAL A 684 -22.33 34.24 -7.93
CA VAL A 684 -22.42 33.75 -6.55
C VAL A 684 -21.05 33.31 -6.03
N SER A 685 -20.26 32.62 -6.85
CA SER A 685 -18.90 32.22 -6.49
C SER A 685 -17.97 33.42 -6.29
N LEU A 686 -18.04 34.44 -7.16
CA LEU A 686 -17.26 35.67 -7.02
C LEU A 686 -17.60 36.42 -5.73
N LEU A 687 -18.87 36.46 -5.34
CA LEU A 687 -19.28 37.04 -4.05
C LEU A 687 -18.74 36.23 -2.87
N LYS A 688 -18.91 34.90 -2.89
CA LYS A 688 -18.43 34.01 -1.82
C LYS A 688 -16.92 34.17 -1.59
N GLU A 689 -16.14 34.24 -2.67
CA GLU A 689 -14.68 34.35 -2.60
C GLU A 689 -14.18 35.79 -2.36
N SER A 690 -15.03 36.81 -2.50
CA SER A 690 -14.66 38.23 -2.27
C SER A 690 -14.44 38.59 -0.79
N GLY A 691 -14.95 37.78 0.14
CA GLY A 691 -14.82 38.00 1.59
C GLY A 691 -15.63 39.19 2.13
N GLN A 692 -15.40 39.56 3.40
CA GLN A 692 -16.13 40.62 4.11
C GLN A 692 -15.47 42.02 4.03
N LEU A 693 -14.77 42.33 2.93
CA LEU A 693 -14.10 43.63 2.76
C LEU A 693 -15.05 44.62 2.08
N GLU A 694 -15.92 45.27 2.87
CA GLU A 694 -17.05 46.07 2.36
C GLU A 694 -16.67 47.31 1.53
N GLU A 695 -15.46 47.85 1.70
CA GLU A 695 -15.04 49.12 1.07
C GLU A 695 -14.13 48.95 -0.15
N ASP A 696 -13.75 47.73 -0.53
CA ASP A 696 -12.78 47.50 -1.58
C ASP A 696 -13.33 47.72 -3.01
N ARG A 697 -12.48 48.20 -3.93
CA ARG A 697 -12.84 48.54 -5.32
C ARG A 697 -13.38 47.34 -6.10
N PHE A 698 -12.85 46.14 -5.86
CA PHE A 698 -13.39 44.91 -6.46
C PHE A 698 -14.82 44.65 -5.99
N CYS A 699 -15.05 44.69 -4.67
CA CYS A 699 -16.36 44.48 -4.07
C CYS A 699 -17.38 45.52 -4.58
N GLN A 700 -17.00 46.79 -4.68
CA GLN A 700 -17.86 47.85 -5.23
C GLN A 700 -18.27 47.59 -6.68
N LEU A 701 -17.33 47.13 -7.52
CA LEU A 701 -17.60 46.80 -8.92
C LEU A 701 -18.59 45.63 -9.04
N ILE A 702 -18.34 44.53 -8.32
CA ILE A 702 -19.22 43.35 -8.34
C ILE A 702 -20.61 43.71 -7.80
N ARG A 703 -20.69 44.44 -6.69
CA ARG A 703 -21.97 44.91 -6.12
C ARG A 703 -22.76 45.78 -7.09
N LYS A 704 -22.09 46.70 -7.79
CA LYS A 704 -22.73 47.53 -8.83
C LYS A 704 -23.25 46.67 -9.97
N SER A 705 -22.44 45.76 -10.50
CA SER A 705 -22.83 44.86 -11.59
C SER A 705 -24.02 43.96 -11.22
N ILE A 706 -24.11 43.52 -9.97
CA ILE A 706 -25.25 42.74 -9.46
C ILE A 706 -26.50 43.61 -9.30
N SER A 707 -26.34 44.84 -8.79
CA SER A 707 -27.44 45.80 -8.71
C SER A 707 -28.02 46.09 -10.11
N ASP A 708 -27.17 46.23 -11.11
CA ASP A 708 -27.58 46.51 -12.49
C ASP A 708 -28.39 45.34 -13.11
N CYS A 709 -28.12 44.09 -12.71
CA CYS A 709 -28.81 42.91 -13.24
C CYS A 709 -29.90 42.31 -12.35
N LEU A 710 -30.16 42.87 -11.17
CA LEU A 710 -31.08 42.30 -10.17
C LEU A 710 -32.51 42.09 -10.73
N ASP A 711 -33.05 43.09 -11.43
CA ASP A 711 -34.41 43.00 -11.99
C ASP A 711 -34.54 41.87 -13.01
N SER A 712 -33.57 41.74 -13.92
CA SER A 712 -33.53 40.67 -14.92
C SER A 712 -33.38 39.29 -14.25
N PHE A 713 -32.58 39.20 -13.19
CA PHE A 713 -32.44 37.98 -12.40
C PHE A 713 -33.73 37.58 -11.68
N LEU A 714 -34.45 38.53 -11.07
CA LEU A 714 -35.73 38.27 -10.39
C LEU A 714 -36.81 37.82 -11.37
N LEU A 715 -36.88 38.45 -12.55
CA LEU A 715 -37.79 38.04 -13.62
C LEU A 715 -37.47 36.63 -14.10
N PHE A 716 -36.20 36.32 -14.31
CA PHE A 716 -35.76 34.98 -14.72
C PHE A 716 -36.08 33.92 -13.66
N THR A 717 -35.85 34.24 -12.38
CA THR A 717 -36.21 33.35 -11.27
C THR A 717 -37.71 33.05 -11.25
N SER A 718 -38.54 34.06 -11.51
CA SER A 718 -39.99 33.87 -11.62
C SER A 718 -40.38 32.98 -12.79
N GLN A 719 -39.69 33.07 -13.93
CA GLN A 719 -39.92 32.20 -15.09
C GLN A 719 -39.52 30.75 -14.78
N MET A 720 -38.34 30.54 -14.18
CA MET A 720 -37.86 29.21 -13.79
C MET A 720 -38.82 28.51 -12.82
N LEU A 721 -39.35 29.25 -11.84
CA LEU A 721 -40.33 28.77 -10.88
C LEU A 721 -41.64 28.31 -11.53
N LEU A 722 -42.13 29.06 -12.53
CA LEU A 722 -43.42 28.76 -13.17
C LEU A 722 -43.30 27.65 -14.23
N GLU A 723 -42.20 27.62 -14.98
CA GLU A 723 -42.11 26.84 -16.23
C GLU A 723 -41.15 25.65 -16.18
N LYS A 724 -40.10 25.67 -15.36
CA LYS A 724 -38.96 24.74 -15.50
C LYS A 724 -38.67 23.87 -14.29
N TRP A 725 -38.83 24.37 -13.07
CA TRP A 725 -38.54 23.61 -11.85
C TRP A 725 -39.64 22.59 -11.52
N THR A 726 -39.68 21.51 -12.30
CA THR A 726 -40.72 20.47 -12.23
C THR A 726 -40.16 19.08 -11.93
N GLN A 727 -38.84 18.90 -11.99
CA GLN A 727 -38.16 17.61 -11.85
C GLN A 727 -37.13 17.61 -10.71
N ILE A 728 -36.79 16.43 -10.17
CA ILE A 728 -35.81 16.31 -9.07
C ILE A 728 -34.43 16.85 -9.48
N SER A 729 -34.08 16.74 -10.77
CA SER A 729 -32.87 17.34 -11.35
C SER A 729 -32.80 18.86 -11.15
N SER A 730 -33.93 19.54 -10.95
CA SER A 730 -34.01 20.99 -10.71
C SER A 730 -33.56 21.42 -9.31
N VAL A 731 -33.37 20.50 -8.36
CA VAL A 731 -33.04 20.85 -6.96
C VAL A 731 -31.73 21.63 -6.85
N GLN A 732 -30.70 21.26 -7.60
CA GLN A 732 -29.41 21.98 -7.59
C GLN A 732 -29.53 23.40 -8.15
N SER A 733 -30.37 23.58 -9.19
CA SER A 733 -30.70 24.90 -9.75
C SER A 733 -31.49 25.74 -8.73
N ILE A 734 -32.47 25.15 -8.05
CA ILE A 734 -33.23 25.84 -6.99
C ILE A 734 -32.28 26.32 -5.88
N GLU A 735 -31.38 25.45 -5.39
CA GLU A 735 -30.42 25.80 -4.34
C GLU A 735 -29.51 26.96 -4.76
N LEU A 736 -28.99 26.92 -5.99
CA LEU A 736 -28.18 28.00 -6.55
C LEU A 736 -28.94 29.33 -6.58
N PHE A 737 -30.19 29.33 -7.05
CA PHE A 737 -31.01 30.54 -7.17
C PHE A 737 -31.44 31.09 -5.82
N VAL A 738 -31.78 30.21 -4.86
CA VAL A 738 -32.11 30.59 -3.48
C VAL A 738 -30.90 31.23 -2.80
N ASN A 739 -29.71 30.63 -2.96
CA ASN A 739 -28.46 31.19 -2.44
C ASN A 739 -28.12 32.54 -3.12
N GLY A 740 -28.21 32.59 -4.45
CA GLY A 740 -28.00 33.81 -5.23
C GLY A 740 -28.95 34.94 -4.84
N LEU A 741 -30.24 34.64 -4.67
CA LEU A 741 -31.24 35.60 -4.16
C LEU A 741 -30.86 36.16 -2.79
N THR A 742 -30.48 35.29 -1.84
CA THR A 742 -30.07 35.74 -0.50
C THR A 742 -28.89 36.71 -0.61
N GLN A 743 -27.84 36.34 -1.35
CA GLN A 743 -26.65 37.17 -1.46
C GLN A 743 -26.91 38.48 -2.23
N PHE A 744 -27.65 38.43 -3.34
CA PHE A 744 -27.91 39.60 -4.18
C PHE A 744 -28.85 40.61 -3.47
N LEU A 745 -29.84 40.12 -2.72
CA LEU A 745 -30.75 40.99 -1.95
C LEU A 745 -30.05 41.60 -0.74
N GLN A 746 -29.22 40.85 -0.02
CA GLN A 746 -28.41 41.41 1.08
C GLN A 746 -27.56 42.60 0.61
N ILE A 747 -27.03 42.55 -0.60
CA ILE A 747 -26.20 43.62 -1.17
C ILE A 747 -27.04 44.86 -1.55
N THR A 748 -28.23 44.67 -2.14
CA THR A 748 -29.01 45.75 -2.77
C THR A 748 -30.04 46.38 -1.83
N CYS A 749 -30.53 45.65 -0.82
CA CYS A 749 -31.53 46.14 0.14
C CYS A 749 -31.01 47.21 1.11
N HIS A 750 -29.71 47.50 1.14
CA HIS A 750 -29.15 48.62 1.90
C HIS A 750 -29.37 49.99 1.22
N THR A 751 -29.75 50.03 -0.06
CA THR A 751 -29.70 51.27 -0.86
C THR A 751 -31.01 51.74 -1.48
N GLN A 752 -32.05 50.89 -1.63
CA GLN A 752 -33.27 51.26 -2.40
C GLN A 752 -34.60 50.77 -1.78
N GLN A 753 -35.70 51.44 -2.15
CA GLN A 753 -37.08 50.97 -1.92
C GLN A 753 -37.35 49.74 -2.78
N PHE A 754 -38.10 48.77 -2.26
CA PHE A 754 -38.39 47.53 -2.97
C PHE A 754 -39.14 47.73 -4.29
N ASP A 755 -38.58 47.20 -5.38
CA ASP A 755 -39.13 47.26 -6.72
C ASP A 755 -40.27 46.24 -6.97
N GLN A 756 -41.11 46.56 -7.96
CA GLN A 756 -42.23 45.72 -8.45
C GLN A 756 -41.86 44.25 -8.78
N PRO A 757 -40.66 43.90 -9.28
CA PRO A 757 -40.29 42.51 -9.59
C PRO A 757 -40.24 41.58 -8.37
N ILE A 758 -39.79 42.06 -7.21
CA ILE A 758 -39.75 41.28 -5.96
C ILE A 758 -41.18 40.95 -5.50
N LEU A 759 -42.08 41.93 -5.56
CA LEU A 759 -43.49 41.72 -5.22
C LEU A 759 -44.17 40.73 -6.17
N LYS A 760 -43.83 40.74 -7.46
CA LYS A 760 -44.32 39.75 -8.43
C LYS A 760 -43.83 38.34 -8.08
N LEU A 761 -42.54 38.16 -7.84
CA LEU A 761 -41.96 36.88 -7.46
C LEU A 761 -42.61 36.32 -6.18
N VAL A 762 -42.75 37.16 -5.14
CA VAL A 762 -43.43 36.77 -3.90
C VAL A 762 -44.88 36.36 -4.16
N ASN A 763 -45.64 37.12 -4.96
CA ASN A 763 -47.02 36.76 -5.29
C ASN A 763 -47.11 35.42 -6.04
N SER A 764 -46.19 35.13 -6.96
CA SER A 764 -46.11 33.84 -7.66
C SER A 764 -45.84 32.69 -6.69
N CYS A 765 -44.89 32.84 -5.75
CA CYS A 765 -44.65 31.83 -4.71
C CYS A 765 -45.89 31.60 -3.83
N ILE A 766 -46.62 32.66 -3.48
CA ILE A 766 -47.84 32.59 -2.67
C ILE A 766 -48.94 31.82 -3.40
N GLN A 767 -49.14 32.09 -4.70
CA GLN A 767 -50.12 31.39 -5.52
C GLN A 767 -49.84 29.88 -5.61
N ILE A 768 -48.57 29.50 -5.78
CA ILE A 768 -48.14 28.08 -5.83
C ILE A 768 -48.36 27.38 -4.47
N LEU A 769 -48.09 28.06 -3.35
CA LEU A 769 -48.26 27.49 -2.02
C LEU A 769 -49.74 27.40 -1.60
N ALA A 770 -50.58 28.33 -2.07
CA ALA A 770 -52.01 28.37 -1.77
C ALA A 770 -52.86 27.40 -2.62
N ASP A 771 -52.26 26.72 -3.61
CA ASP A 771 -52.94 25.76 -4.48
C ASP A 771 -53.49 24.56 -3.65
N PRO A 772 -54.82 24.30 -3.68
CA PRO A 772 -55.53 23.36 -2.82
C PRO A 772 -55.34 21.87 -3.15
N SER A 773 -54.48 21.50 -4.09
CA SER A 773 -54.14 20.11 -4.50
C SER A 773 -53.54 19.20 -3.40
N LEU A 774 -53.62 19.59 -2.12
CA LEU A 774 -53.08 18.89 -0.93
C LEU A 774 -53.89 17.66 -0.48
N GLY A 775 -55.05 17.37 -1.08
CA GLY A 775 -55.92 16.24 -0.70
C GLY A 775 -55.83 14.98 -1.57
N GLY A 776 -55.06 14.98 -2.67
CA GLY A 776 -54.96 13.87 -3.62
C GLY A 776 -53.52 13.39 -3.88
N LYS A 777 -53.33 12.37 -4.74
CA LYS A 777 -52.01 11.87 -5.17
C LYS A 777 -51.13 13.04 -5.62
N VAL A 778 -50.18 13.45 -4.79
CA VAL A 778 -49.36 14.63 -5.04
C VAL A 778 -48.36 14.31 -6.15
N GLU A 779 -48.46 15.02 -7.27
CA GLU A 779 -47.49 14.93 -8.37
C GLU A 779 -46.16 15.59 -7.96
N MET A 780 -45.05 14.98 -8.35
CA MET A 780 -43.68 15.37 -7.98
C MET A 780 -43.36 16.81 -8.39
N ASP A 781 -43.87 17.28 -9.53
CA ASP A 781 -43.74 18.66 -10.03
C ASP A 781 -44.23 19.68 -8.99
N THR A 782 -45.44 19.47 -8.46
CA THR A 782 -46.06 20.35 -7.48
C THR A 782 -45.23 20.43 -6.19
N GLN A 783 -44.57 19.34 -5.78
CA GLN A 783 -43.70 19.35 -4.59
C GLN A 783 -42.42 20.16 -4.81
N ILE A 784 -41.82 20.06 -5.99
CA ILE A 784 -40.58 20.78 -6.33
C ILE A 784 -40.84 22.29 -6.46
N LYS A 785 -41.94 22.69 -7.11
CA LYS A 785 -42.37 24.10 -7.15
C LYS A 785 -42.67 24.68 -5.77
N LYS A 786 -43.26 23.86 -4.87
CA LYS A 786 -43.50 24.26 -3.47
C LYS A 786 -42.18 24.40 -2.70
N LEU A 787 -41.23 23.48 -2.86
CA LEU A 787 -39.88 23.57 -2.28
C LEU A 787 -39.17 24.86 -2.73
N ALA A 788 -39.17 25.13 -4.04
CA ALA A 788 -38.59 26.34 -4.60
C ALA A 788 -39.25 27.61 -4.06
N SER A 789 -40.58 27.63 -3.98
CA SER A 789 -41.34 28.75 -3.41
C SER A 789 -40.99 29.01 -1.94
N MET A 790 -40.83 27.95 -1.14
CA MET A 790 -40.41 28.07 0.26
C MET A 790 -38.98 28.60 0.39
N GLY A 791 -38.05 28.10 -0.43
CA GLY A 791 -36.67 28.58 -0.47
C GLY A 791 -36.58 30.06 -0.84
N ILE A 792 -37.23 30.48 -1.92
CA ILE A 792 -37.27 31.87 -2.37
C ILE A 792 -37.85 32.79 -1.29
N LEU A 793 -38.98 32.41 -0.69
CA LEU A 793 -39.59 33.21 0.36
C LEU A 793 -38.66 33.33 1.57
N SER A 794 -37.93 32.28 1.93
CA SER A 794 -36.91 32.31 3.00
C SER A 794 -35.75 33.26 2.68
N SER A 795 -35.24 33.25 1.46
CA SER A 795 -34.19 34.18 1.00
C SER A 795 -34.63 35.63 1.05
N VAL A 796 -35.87 35.90 0.59
CA VAL A 796 -36.44 37.25 0.63
C VAL A 796 -36.64 37.70 2.08
N THR A 797 -37.22 36.86 2.95
CA THR A 797 -37.48 37.24 4.35
C THR A 797 -36.21 37.46 5.17
N SER A 798 -35.20 36.61 4.99
CA SER A 798 -33.91 36.75 5.69
C SER A 798 -33.14 38.01 5.28
N SER A 799 -33.46 38.59 4.12
CA SER A 799 -32.85 39.83 3.61
C SER A 799 -33.66 41.09 3.97
N LEU A 800 -34.83 40.96 4.62
CA LEU A 800 -35.65 42.10 5.06
C LEU A 800 -35.05 42.76 6.30
N THR A 801 -34.90 44.08 6.27
CA THR A 801 -34.56 44.90 7.46
C THR A 801 -35.81 45.51 8.11
N ASP A 802 -35.75 45.93 9.38
CA ASP A 802 -36.87 46.52 10.15
C ASP A 802 -37.59 47.71 9.47
N ARG A 803 -36.97 48.32 8.46
CA ARG A 803 -37.53 49.44 7.70
C ARG A 803 -38.59 49.04 6.65
N GLN A 804 -38.91 47.76 6.49
CA GLN A 804 -39.71 47.22 5.37
C GLN A 804 -41.04 46.58 5.84
N GLN A 805 -41.81 47.33 6.65
CA GLN A 805 -43.04 46.88 7.34
C GLN A 805 -44.19 46.40 6.42
N SER A 806 -44.31 46.89 5.18
CA SER A 806 -45.43 46.53 4.27
C SER A 806 -45.35 45.08 3.78
N ILE A 807 -44.12 44.58 3.58
CA ILE A 807 -43.85 43.21 3.16
C ILE A 807 -43.88 42.27 4.37
N GLN A 808 -43.33 42.67 5.53
CA GLN A 808 -43.51 41.94 6.80
C GLN A 808 -44.99 41.71 7.14
N ARG A 809 -45.86 42.71 6.91
CA ARG A 809 -47.33 42.56 7.08
C ARG A 809 -47.95 41.59 6.08
N ARG A 810 -47.49 41.55 4.83
CA ARG A 810 -47.98 40.57 3.82
C ARG A 810 -47.46 39.16 4.09
N PHE A 811 -46.22 39.00 4.56
CA PHE A 811 -45.68 37.72 5.05
C PHE A 811 -46.42 37.23 6.29
N PHE A 812 -46.76 38.13 7.21
CA PHE A 812 -47.62 37.81 8.36
C PHE A 812 -49.01 37.38 7.90
N HIS A 813 -49.60 38.07 6.93
CA HIS A 813 -50.88 37.66 6.31
C HIS A 813 -50.76 36.29 5.63
N LEU A 814 -49.64 36.00 4.97
CA LEU A 814 -49.34 34.70 4.33
C LEU A 814 -49.23 33.58 5.36
N PHE A 815 -48.49 33.78 6.45
CA PHE A 815 -48.36 32.83 7.56
C PHE A 815 -49.74 32.53 8.16
N MET A 816 -50.57 33.57 8.34
CA MET A 816 -51.95 33.44 8.81
C MET A 816 -52.87 32.72 7.79
N THR A 817 -52.65 32.92 6.49
CA THR A 817 -53.47 32.29 5.42
C THR A 817 -53.10 30.81 5.25
N LEU A 818 -51.81 30.47 5.29
CA LEU A 818 -51.32 29.08 5.27
C LEU A 818 -51.72 28.31 6.53
N THR A 819 -51.64 28.92 7.72
CA THR A 819 -52.15 28.29 8.96
C THR A 819 -53.67 28.18 8.96
N ALA A 820 -54.40 29.13 8.37
CA ALA A 820 -55.85 29.04 8.20
C ALA A 820 -56.23 27.93 7.20
N GLN A 821 -55.53 27.79 6.07
CA GLN A 821 -55.72 26.71 5.11
C GLN A 821 -55.40 25.33 5.72
N LEU A 822 -54.28 25.20 6.46
CA LEU A 822 -53.92 23.97 7.19
C LEU A 822 -54.98 23.58 8.24
N ARG A 823 -55.53 24.56 8.96
CA ARG A 823 -56.65 24.34 9.90
C ARG A 823 -57.95 23.95 9.20
N LEU A 824 -58.25 24.51 8.02
CA LEU A 824 -59.42 24.17 7.21
C LEU A 824 -59.31 22.77 6.59
N THR A 825 -58.13 22.34 6.13
CA THR A 825 -57.90 20.95 5.68
C THR A 825 -58.03 19.95 6.83
N ASN A 826 -57.60 20.28 8.05
CA ASN A 826 -57.79 19.41 9.22
C ASN A 826 -59.26 19.37 9.69
N LEU A 827 -60.06 20.42 9.44
CA LEU A 827 -61.50 20.45 9.72
C LEU A 827 -62.36 19.77 8.64
N LEU A 828 -61.83 19.59 7.42
CA LEU A 828 -62.47 18.82 6.34
C LEU A 828 -62.06 17.34 6.32
N LEU A 829 -61.04 16.96 7.11
CA LEU A 829 -60.57 15.58 7.34
C LEU A 829 -61.17 14.93 8.60
N ILE A 830 -62.01 15.66 9.34
CA ILE A 830 -62.90 15.18 10.41
C ILE A 830 -64.32 15.18 9.84
#